data_AF-A0A2E6Q4X4-F1
#
_entry.id   AF-A0A2E6Q4X4-F1
#
_cell.length_a   1.000
_cell.length_b   1.000
_cell.length_c   1.000
_cell.angle_alpha   90.00
_cell.angle_beta   90.00
_cell.angle_gamma   90.00
#
_symmetry.space_group_name_H-M   'P 1'
#
loop_
_entity.id
_entity.type
_entity.pdbx_description
1 polymer ?
#
loop_
_entity_poly.entity_id
_entity_poly.type
_entity_poly.pdbx_seq_one_letter_code
_entity_poly.pdbx_strand_id
1 'polypeptide(L)'
;MYRRLRICFGILLVLAALGSAPNRASAAGLSEALSTLDTGPYKDAACKAAIDAVVGAVDGLGAAGFSNVKVEDDVISGDLSLPVAGSWSIYLFATDCSKSGFAVLKPKSDLKLSDLVGSVPGLNEVDKLGLNGQVFILSNTEGSLAAESAPDSLKSALSAAANGDDGVEIEVKAGLTVLGVMDLSKSTATSKGMSFLGFKDDNSKKIAINAFLGAEMMAAWLKGDKGKADFTLVGTLTDAAMTLPGHVTLPKATLTFSTAINADGKAFELDVAADDPWTKAFGIPGLTLSNAAINVKAGDETSASLSATTSIGGQALDVAWSAAKADDSAEVTLNIAAANDGTFKIGSIGGLSKVPGISDLGFKSLAVSTEGFSGRLIWKGKELDGAVIFTGESKKPLVLVKTETFDLKDISSAIGKTPLGKMTFPGMILTLAETDPGAIDAESLPEVAQAILGNLAEKSGGKIEFNQGVGMLVAIDAAKLGDAVKTVGASGELVIGGTLGGLFGGDPKVDLFAALPTFSSKKMPKFLKAVKGVTPQLNLAFKKSGGGFEADIGVDLRTDLKVGKDTVQLDTAVTAVVATSGVGLNIGGSLDVWENAFGLKGFTMSEVAMAVEVDADSSVSAAFQGTVTLKDGSTTFTIKALLSPDLAALGVPKEVVFDLETNQISLHGLMDLADVFIGATGNSATARAARGKGLFKTLQLDKLPDIEFLPYKNDKGELEKVQIYMATPGATDPQLDIDGMGFGIEGRLQIEGKDIAQAKAKLTESSFDFDGEILIHQLGPLKIKNAKLDAAASLSELPFLHIAADAVLLGVEQAIKIDFSSEKIGFELSDKFGQAFTSDISAEASVEDP
;
A
#
# COMPACT_ATOMS: atom_id res chain seq x y z
N MET A 1 -3.67 83.78 -39.63
CA MET A 1 -2.24 84.12 -39.43
C MET A 1 -1.45 83.14 -40.29
N TYR A 2 -0.78 83.65 -41.34
CA TYR A 2 0.17 83.02 -42.30
C TYR A 2 -0.26 81.72 -43.03
N ARG A 3 -0.57 81.67 -44.35
CA ARG A 3 0.24 81.94 -45.59
C ARG A 3 1.59 81.19 -45.56
N ARG A 4 2.13 80.54 -46.61
CA ARG A 4 1.87 80.35 -48.05
C ARG A 4 3.05 79.49 -48.61
N LEU A 5 2.81 78.67 -49.63
CA LEU A 5 3.62 78.48 -50.88
C LEU A 5 2.97 77.28 -51.64
N ARG A 6 2.36 77.30 -52.84
CA ARG A 6 2.48 77.97 -54.15
C ARG A 6 3.66 77.52 -55.06
N ILE A 7 3.28 76.76 -56.10
CA ILE A 7 3.59 76.89 -57.55
C ILE A 7 4.74 76.04 -58.16
N CYS A 8 4.38 75.16 -59.11
CA CYS A 8 4.77 75.13 -60.55
C CYS A 8 4.10 73.90 -61.21
N PHE A 9 2.94 73.96 -61.86
CA PHE A 9 2.63 74.35 -63.26
C PHE A 9 3.33 73.52 -64.36
N GLY A 10 2.51 72.79 -65.13
CA GLY A 10 2.87 72.08 -66.35
C GLY A 10 1.61 71.53 -67.03
N ILE A 11 0.85 72.42 -67.67
CA ILE A 11 -0.26 72.10 -68.57
C ILE A 11 0.31 71.43 -69.82
N LEU A 12 -0.06 70.17 -70.08
CA LEU A 12 -0.08 69.59 -71.42
C LEU A 12 -1.10 68.42 -71.44
N LEU A 13 -1.90 68.39 -72.51
CA LEU A 13 -2.75 67.29 -73.00
C LEU A 13 -4.13 67.06 -72.38
N VAL A 14 -5.09 67.87 -72.86
CA VAL A 14 -6.32 67.32 -73.48
C VAL A 14 -5.90 66.42 -74.65
N LEU A 15 -6.54 65.24 -74.79
CA LEU A 15 -6.32 64.12 -75.74
C LEU A 15 -5.45 62.95 -75.24
N ALA A 16 -6.00 62.15 -74.32
CA ALA A 16 -5.75 60.69 -74.24
C ALA A 16 -6.83 59.94 -73.42
N ALA A 17 -8.07 60.44 -73.32
CA ALA A 17 -9.21 59.71 -72.72
C ALA A 17 -9.88 58.72 -73.71
N LEU A 18 -9.16 58.36 -74.76
CA LEU A 18 -9.40 57.21 -75.62
C LEU A 18 -8.07 56.46 -75.74
N GLY A 19 -7.56 56.01 -74.59
CA GLY A 19 -6.71 54.84 -74.58
C GLY A 19 -7.59 53.69 -75.02
N SER A 20 -7.45 53.29 -76.28
CA SER A 20 -7.94 52.02 -76.80
C SER A 20 -7.77 50.97 -75.71
N ALA A 21 -8.88 50.38 -75.26
CA ALA A 21 -8.83 49.06 -74.66
C ALA A 21 -7.88 48.23 -75.54
N PRO A 22 -6.91 47.50 -74.97
CA PRO A 22 -6.15 46.57 -75.79
C PRO A 22 -7.19 45.79 -76.58
N ASN A 23 -7.05 45.75 -77.91
CA ASN A 23 -7.88 44.91 -78.76
C ASN A 23 -7.93 43.55 -78.06
N ARG A 24 -9.03 43.25 -77.37
CA ARG A 24 -9.40 41.90 -77.03
C ARG A 24 -9.73 41.34 -78.40
N ALA A 25 -8.70 40.88 -79.12
CA ALA A 25 -8.91 39.83 -80.11
C ALA A 25 -9.79 38.83 -79.38
N SER A 26 -11.00 38.58 -79.90
CA SER A 26 -11.87 37.55 -79.37
C SER A 26 -11.00 36.31 -79.30
N ALA A 27 -10.59 35.92 -78.09
CA ALA A 27 -9.83 34.71 -77.94
C ALA A 27 -10.73 33.60 -78.48
N ALA A 28 -10.21 32.82 -79.43
CA ALA A 28 -10.94 31.69 -79.96
C ALA A 28 -11.39 30.83 -78.77
N GLY A 29 -12.67 30.43 -78.75
CA GLY A 29 -13.18 29.49 -77.76
C GLY A 29 -12.41 28.17 -77.83
N LEU A 30 -12.46 27.36 -76.77
CA LEU A 30 -11.84 26.04 -76.75
C LEU A 30 -12.36 25.16 -77.89
N SER A 31 -13.66 25.18 -78.18
CA SER A 31 -14.24 24.48 -79.35
C SER A 31 -13.67 24.97 -80.68
N GLU A 32 -13.43 26.27 -80.84
CA GLU A 32 -12.83 26.86 -82.04
C GLU A 32 -11.36 26.45 -82.16
N ALA A 33 -10.60 26.49 -81.06
CA ALA A 33 -9.22 26.02 -81.02
C ALA A 33 -9.12 24.51 -81.35
N LEU A 34 -10.04 23.70 -80.80
CA LEU A 34 -10.10 22.25 -81.05
C LEU A 34 -10.53 21.90 -82.47
N SER A 35 -11.35 22.74 -83.13
CA SER A 35 -11.80 22.50 -84.51
C SER A 35 -10.67 22.44 -85.54
N THR A 36 -9.49 22.96 -85.17
CA THR A 36 -8.30 23.02 -86.03
C THR A 36 -7.28 21.90 -85.76
N LEU A 37 -7.52 21.06 -84.75
CA LEU A 37 -6.61 19.98 -84.33
C LEU A 37 -7.17 18.61 -84.75
N ASP A 38 -6.29 17.70 -85.21
CA ASP A 38 -6.66 16.29 -85.36
C ASP A 38 -6.75 15.66 -83.96
N THR A 39 -7.97 15.53 -83.45
CA THR A 39 -8.22 14.96 -82.13
C THR A 39 -8.07 13.44 -82.08
N GLY A 40 -7.61 12.78 -83.16
CA GLY A 40 -7.15 11.39 -83.19
C GLY A 40 -7.98 10.40 -82.35
N PRO A 41 -7.52 10.02 -81.14
CA PRO A 41 -8.15 9.06 -80.21
C PRO A 41 -9.62 9.37 -79.83
N TYR A 42 -10.08 10.62 -79.95
CA TYR A 42 -11.48 11.00 -79.65
C TYR A 42 -12.45 10.78 -80.82
N LYS A 43 -12.14 9.87 -81.75
CA LYS A 43 -13.01 9.51 -82.88
C LYS A 43 -14.20 8.64 -82.48
N ASP A 44 -14.12 7.95 -81.34
CA ASP A 44 -15.27 7.26 -80.77
C ASP A 44 -16.36 8.26 -80.36
N ALA A 45 -17.60 7.98 -80.74
CA ALA A 45 -18.71 8.92 -80.55
C ALA A 45 -19.02 9.18 -79.07
N ALA A 46 -18.78 8.20 -78.19
CA ALA A 46 -18.99 8.35 -76.75
C ALA A 46 -17.88 9.21 -76.12
N CYS A 47 -16.61 8.94 -76.47
CA CYS A 47 -15.48 9.78 -76.01
C CYS A 47 -15.66 11.23 -76.45
N LYS A 48 -16.07 11.43 -77.71
CA LYS A 48 -16.33 12.75 -78.29
C LYS A 48 -17.46 13.47 -77.54
N ALA A 49 -18.57 12.80 -77.28
CA ALA A 49 -19.70 13.40 -76.55
C ALA A 49 -19.32 13.79 -75.11
N ALA A 50 -18.52 12.97 -74.43
CA ALA A 50 -18.02 13.28 -73.08
C ALA A 50 -17.11 14.51 -73.06
N ILE A 51 -16.15 14.59 -73.99
CA ILE A 51 -15.25 15.74 -74.12
C ILE A 51 -16.00 16.99 -74.60
N ASP A 52 -16.87 16.87 -75.61
CA ASP A 52 -17.67 17.99 -76.14
C ASP A 52 -18.59 18.58 -75.05
N ALA A 53 -19.09 17.76 -74.13
CA ALA A 53 -19.88 18.25 -72.99
C ALA A 53 -19.05 19.09 -72.01
N VAL A 54 -17.81 18.68 -71.73
CA VAL A 54 -16.88 19.44 -70.88
C VAL A 54 -16.39 20.71 -71.60
N VAL A 55 -16.06 20.62 -72.89
CA VAL A 55 -15.69 21.77 -73.73
C VAL A 55 -16.84 22.77 -73.80
N GLY A 56 -18.07 22.31 -74.02
CA GLY A 56 -19.26 23.15 -74.04
C GLY A 56 -19.51 23.84 -72.69
N ALA A 57 -19.24 23.15 -71.57
CA ALA A 57 -19.28 23.77 -70.25
C ALA A 57 -18.22 24.86 -70.08
N VAL A 58 -17.00 24.64 -70.59
CA VAL A 58 -15.90 25.62 -70.52
C VAL A 58 -16.15 26.83 -71.44
N ASP A 59 -16.65 26.61 -72.65
CA ASP A 59 -16.92 27.66 -73.65
C ASP A 59 -18.15 28.50 -73.31
N GLY A 60 -19.20 27.89 -72.77
CA GLY A 60 -20.45 28.56 -72.38
C GLY A 60 -20.27 29.63 -71.29
N LEU A 61 -19.07 29.75 -70.73
CA LEU A 61 -18.74 30.62 -69.60
C LEU A 61 -17.93 31.88 -70.00
N GLY A 62 -17.47 31.98 -71.25
CA GLY A 62 -17.42 33.26 -71.99
C GLY A 62 -16.28 34.27 -71.78
N ALA A 63 -15.14 33.95 -71.13
CA ALA A 63 -14.03 34.94 -71.05
C ALA A 63 -12.60 34.37 -71.00
N ALA A 64 -12.41 33.08 -71.28
CA ALA A 64 -11.12 32.44 -71.16
C ALA A 64 -10.31 32.47 -72.47
N GLY A 65 -9.02 32.76 -72.38
CA GLY A 65 -8.12 32.69 -73.53
C GLY A 65 -7.39 31.36 -73.60
N PHE A 66 -7.55 30.62 -74.70
CA PHE A 66 -6.83 29.38 -74.95
C PHE A 66 -5.64 29.62 -75.88
N SER A 67 -4.51 28.96 -75.60
CA SER A 67 -3.33 29.00 -76.45
C SER A 67 -2.54 27.70 -76.34
N ASN A 68 -1.62 27.45 -77.28
CA ASN A 68 -0.72 26.29 -77.26
C ASN A 68 -1.44 24.93 -77.13
N VAL A 69 -2.63 24.81 -77.71
CA VAL A 69 -3.41 23.57 -77.63
C VAL A 69 -2.76 22.49 -78.51
N LYS A 70 -2.55 21.30 -77.94
CA LYS A 70 -1.91 20.15 -78.59
C LYS A 70 -2.53 18.84 -78.09
N VAL A 71 -2.36 17.77 -78.86
CA VAL A 71 -2.79 16.43 -78.49
C VAL A 71 -1.55 15.57 -78.23
N GLU A 72 -1.42 15.03 -77.02
CA GLU A 72 -0.32 14.18 -76.58
C GLU A 72 -0.88 13.04 -75.71
N ASP A 73 -0.51 11.79 -75.97
CA ASP A 73 -0.85 10.61 -75.16
C ASP A 73 -2.35 10.49 -74.81
N ASP A 74 -3.21 10.61 -75.83
CA ASP A 74 -4.68 10.59 -75.67
C ASP A 74 -5.24 11.69 -74.75
N VAL A 75 -4.51 12.79 -74.56
CA VAL A 75 -4.91 14.00 -73.83
C VAL A 75 -4.86 15.21 -74.75
N ILE A 76 -5.86 16.08 -74.65
CA ILE A 76 -5.77 17.44 -75.20
C ILE A 76 -5.21 18.33 -74.11
N SER A 77 -4.01 18.88 -74.32
CA SER A 77 -3.41 19.85 -73.39
C SER A 77 -3.34 21.24 -74.00
N GLY A 78 -3.32 22.28 -73.16
CA GLY A 78 -3.16 23.66 -73.62
C GLY A 78 -2.94 24.63 -72.47
N ASP A 79 -2.70 25.89 -72.81
CA ASP A 79 -2.62 26.99 -71.87
C ASP A 79 -3.97 27.70 -71.78
N LEU A 80 -4.47 27.86 -70.56
CA LEU A 80 -5.72 28.55 -70.23
C LEU A 80 -5.41 29.84 -69.45
N SER A 81 -5.82 30.99 -69.96
CA SER A 81 -5.75 32.25 -69.22
C SER A 81 -7.10 32.58 -68.62
N LEU A 82 -7.17 32.56 -67.29
CA LEU A 82 -8.35 32.97 -66.52
C LEU A 82 -8.18 34.40 -66.00
N PRO A 83 -9.26 35.22 -65.95
CA PRO A 83 -9.19 36.54 -65.35
C PRO A 83 -8.88 36.49 -63.84
N VAL A 84 -9.38 35.45 -63.16
CA VAL A 84 -9.01 35.11 -61.79
C VAL A 84 -7.81 34.16 -61.82
N ALA A 85 -6.79 34.43 -61.01
CA ALA A 85 -5.65 33.54 -60.78
C ALA A 85 -4.72 33.26 -62.00
N GLY A 86 -4.82 34.02 -63.09
CA GLY A 86 -3.75 34.11 -64.11
C GLY A 86 -3.72 32.95 -65.12
N SER A 87 -2.52 32.41 -65.39
CA SER A 87 -2.32 31.37 -66.41
C SER A 87 -2.29 29.96 -65.83
N TRP A 88 -2.94 29.06 -66.54
CA TRP A 88 -3.19 27.67 -66.18
C TRP A 88 -2.79 26.76 -67.33
N SER A 89 -2.55 25.49 -67.02
CA SER A 89 -2.49 24.41 -67.99
C SER A 89 -3.81 23.65 -67.91
N ILE A 90 -4.45 23.38 -69.04
CA ILE A 90 -5.67 22.57 -69.13
C ILE A 90 -5.32 21.24 -69.79
N TYR A 91 -5.92 20.16 -69.28
CA TYR A 91 -5.82 18.80 -69.81
C TYR A 91 -7.23 18.23 -69.92
N LEU A 92 -7.65 17.83 -71.12
CA LEU A 92 -8.93 17.18 -71.35
C LEU A 92 -8.68 15.72 -71.69
N PHE A 93 -9.39 14.81 -71.02
CA PHE A 93 -9.32 13.38 -71.30
C PHE A 93 -10.55 12.65 -70.77
N ALA A 94 -10.72 11.40 -71.19
CA ALA A 94 -11.78 10.50 -70.71
C ALA A 94 -11.18 9.12 -70.45
N THR A 95 -11.35 8.59 -69.24
CA THR A 95 -10.85 7.25 -68.86
C THR A 95 -11.85 6.15 -69.24
N ASP A 96 -13.14 6.43 -69.12
CA ASP A 96 -14.25 5.62 -69.62
C ASP A 96 -15.17 6.51 -70.45
N CYS A 97 -15.02 6.40 -71.77
CA CYS A 97 -15.75 7.18 -72.75
C CYS A 97 -17.28 7.04 -72.67
N SER A 98 -17.79 6.03 -71.96
CA SER A 98 -19.22 5.85 -71.74
C SER A 98 -19.77 6.55 -70.49
N LYS A 99 -18.89 7.09 -69.61
CA LYS A 99 -19.29 7.59 -68.28
C LYS A 99 -18.88 9.04 -67.98
N SER A 100 -17.63 9.43 -68.23
CA SER A 100 -17.09 10.69 -67.71
C SER A 100 -15.99 11.28 -68.60
N GLY A 101 -16.11 12.57 -68.91
CA GLY A 101 -15.03 13.40 -69.43
C GLY A 101 -14.52 14.32 -68.33
N PHE A 102 -13.20 14.52 -68.27
CA PHE A 102 -12.56 15.34 -67.26
C PHE A 102 -11.79 16.49 -67.91
N ALA A 103 -11.93 17.69 -67.35
CA ALA A 103 -11.03 18.81 -67.59
C ALA A 103 -10.20 19.07 -66.34
N VAL A 104 -8.90 18.83 -66.43
CA VAL A 104 -7.96 19.04 -65.33
C VAL A 104 -7.20 20.33 -65.56
N LEU A 105 -7.28 21.24 -64.60
CA LEU A 105 -6.70 22.58 -64.63
C LEU A 105 -5.59 22.66 -63.58
N LYS A 106 -4.37 22.98 -64.02
CA LYS A 106 -3.21 23.16 -63.16
C LYS A 106 -2.71 24.60 -63.25
N PRO A 107 -2.75 25.40 -62.18
CA PRO A 107 -2.23 26.76 -62.23
C PRO A 107 -0.70 26.74 -62.42
N LYS A 108 -0.15 27.72 -63.15
CA LYS A 108 1.31 27.81 -63.37
C LYS A 108 2.08 28.27 -62.12
N SER A 109 1.38 28.80 -61.13
CA SER A 109 1.90 29.16 -59.81
C SER A 109 0.89 28.74 -58.74
N ASP A 110 1.36 28.32 -57.57
CA ASP A 110 0.47 28.00 -56.45
C ASP A 110 -0.39 29.22 -56.08
N LEU A 111 -1.69 29.00 -55.94
CA LEU A 111 -2.67 30.04 -55.65
C LEU A 111 -3.02 30.08 -54.17
N LYS A 112 -3.42 31.22 -53.66
CA LYS A 112 -4.06 31.29 -52.34
C LYS A 112 -5.57 31.05 -52.51
N LEU A 113 -6.22 30.48 -51.51
CA LEU A 113 -7.67 30.36 -51.53
C LEU A 113 -8.32 31.74 -51.51
N SER A 114 -7.69 32.73 -50.88
CA SER A 114 -8.10 34.15 -50.97
C SER A 114 -8.01 34.76 -52.38
N ASP A 115 -7.27 34.17 -53.31
CA ASP A 115 -7.28 34.59 -54.72
C ASP A 115 -8.55 34.10 -55.43
N LEU A 116 -9.12 32.98 -54.95
CA LEU A 116 -10.20 32.23 -55.60
C LEU A 116 -11.59 32.59 -55.07
N VAL A 117 -11.72 32.88 -53.77
CA VAL A 117 -13.03 33.10 -53.12
C VAL A 117 -13.12 34.44 -52.40
N GLY A 118 -14.36 34.90 -52.19
CA GLY A 118 -14.65 36.10 -51.41
C GLY A 118 -14.05 36.03 -50.00
N SER A 119 -13.67 37.19 -49.45
CA SER A 119 -13.10 37.26 -48.10
C SER A 119 -14.12 36.79 -47.06
N VAL A 120 -13.77 35.76 -46.30
CA VAL A 120 -14.50 35.29 -45.12
C VAL A 120 -13.60 35.28 -43.89
N PRO A 121 -14.18 35.34 -42.68
CA PRO A 121 -13.42 35.29 -41.44
C PRO A 121 -12.45 34.11 -41.45
N GLY A 122 -11.16 34.44 -41.45
CA GLY A 122 -10.14 33.46 -41.19
C GLY A 122 -9.61 32.65 -42.38
N LEU A 123 -10.03 32.99 -43.60
CA LEU A 123 -9.42 32.48 -44.85
C LEU A 123 -7.89 32.65 -44.89
N ASN A 124 -7.39 33.72 -44.27
CA ASN A 124 -5.97 34.01 -44.11
C ASN A 124 -5.16 32.95 -43.35
N GLU A 125 -5.73 32.20 -42.40
CA GLU A 125 -4.99 31.09 -41.77
C GLU A 125 -5.00 29.84 -42.64
N VAL A 126 -6.06 29.62 -43.43
CA VAL A 126 -6.08 28.52 -44.40
C VAL A 126 -5.03 28.79 -45.49
N ASP A 127 -4.90 30.04 -45.94
CA ASP A 127 -3.84 30.45 -46.86
C ASP A 127 -2.42 30.22 -46.30
N LYS A 128 -2.22 30.29 -44.96
CA LYS A 128 -0.92 30.00 -44.36
C LYS A 128 -0.52 28.53 -44.52
N LEU A 129 -1.49 27.61 -44.42
CA LEU A 129 -1.26 26.17 -44.69
C LEU A 129 -0.67 25.97 -46.09
N GLY A 130 -1.03 26.87 -47.01
CA GLY A 130 -0.71 26.75 -48.41
C GLY A 130 -1.46 25.59 -49.04
N LEU A 131 -1.58 25.63 -50.35
CA LEU A 131 -2.08 24.52 -51.13
C LEU A 131 -1.11 24.33 -52.28
N ASN A 132 -0.15 23.43 -52.13
CA ASN A 132 0.90 23.25 -53.14
C ASN A 132 0.50 22.16 -54.12
N GLY A 133 1.00 22.24 -55.36
CA GLY A 133 0.75 21.21 -56.37
C GLY A 133 -0.72 21.14 -56.77
N GLN A 134 -1.40 22.29 -56.78
CA GLN A 134 -2.84 22.39 -57.01
C GLN A 134 -3.26 21.77 -58.34
N VAL A 135 -4.36 21.03 -58.29
CA VAL A 135 -5.04 20.53 -59.47
C VAL A 135 -6.55 20.71 -59.26
N PHE A 136 -7.23 21.23 -60.28
CA PHE A 136 -8.68 21.39 -60.26
C PHE A 136 -9.28 20.50 -61.33
N ILE A 137 -10.29 19.73 -60.98
CA ILE A 137 -10.95 18.78 -61.87
C ILE A 137 -12.38 19.25 -62.07
N LEU A 138 -12.69 19.64 -63.31
CA LEU A 138 -14.04 19.90 -63.75
C LEU A 138 -14.60 18.62 -64.39
N SER A 139 -15.72 18.14 -63.87
CA SER A 139 -16.48 17.02 -64.44
C SER A 139 -17.95 17.41 -64.58
N ASN A 140 -18.62 16.85 -65.58
CA ASN A 140 -20.07 16.97 -65.76
C ASN A 140 -20.86 15.84 -65.09
N THR A 141 -20.18 14.75 -64.71
CA THR A 141 -20.75 13.58 -64.03
C THR A 141 -19.99 13.28 -62.75
N GLU A 142 -20.65 12.58 -61.82
CA GLU A 142 -19.96 12.00 -60.68
C GLU A 142 -19.17 10.77 -61.15
N GLY A 143 -17.97 10.60 -60.63
CA GLY A 143 -17.09 9.50 -61.00
C GLY A 143 -15.87 9.42 -60.10
N SER A 144 -15.01 8.47 -60.43
CA SER A 144 -13.73 8.27 -59.75
C SER A 144 -12.59 8.33 -60.77
N LEU A 145 -11.49 8.98 -60.39
CA LEU A 145 -10.28 9.09 -61.18
C LEU A 145 -9.10 8.55 -60.37
N ALA A 146 -8.63 7.34 -60.70
CA ALA A 146 -7.37 6.84 -60.17
C ALA A 146 -6.20 7.59 -60.83
N ALA A 147 -5.29 8.16 -60.03
CA ALA A 147 -4.15 8.91 -60.56
C ALA A 147 -3.26 8.05 -61.48
N GLU A 148 -3.14 6.75 -61.21
CA GLU A 148 -2.43 5.79 -62.05
C GLU A 148 -3.09 5.53 -63.41
N SER A 149 -4.40 5.74 -63.52
CA SER A 149 -5.17 5.59 -64.77
C SER A 149 -5.16 6.85 -65.62
N ALA A 150 -4.66 7.96 -65.07
CA ALA A 150 -4.47 9.19 -65.82
C ALA A 150 -3.27 9.05 -66.78
N PRO A 151 -3.32 9.70 -67.94
CA PRO A 151 -2.19 9.68 -68.87
C PRO A 151 -0.90 10.23 -68.25
N ASP A 152 0.25 9.75 -68.72
CA ASP A 152 1.57 10.05 -68.13
C ASP A 152 1.85 11.55 -67.99
N SER A 153 1.38 12.34 -68.96
CA SER A 153 1.47 13.81 -68.98
C SER A 153 0.76 14.47 -67.79
N LEU A 154 -0.27 13.83 -67.23
CA LEU A 154 -1.08 14.31 -66.12
C LEU A 154 -0.76 13.60 -64.80
N LYS A 155 -0.29 12.35 -64.85
CA LYS A 155 0.02 11.52 -63.68
C LYS A 155 0.93 12.24 -62.68
N SER A 156 1.98 12.93 -63.17
CA SER A 156 2.88 13.71 -62.32
C SER A 156 2.20 14.87 -61.58
N ALA A 157 1.19 15.50 -62.19
CA ALA A 157 0.44 16.58 -61.55
C ALA A 157 -0.54 16.05 -60.51
N LEU A 158 -1.24 14.97 -60.81
CA LEU A 158 -2.16 14.32 -59.87
C LEU A 158 -1.42 13.71 -58.68
N SER A 159 -0.30 13.02 -58.93
CA SER A 159 0.59 12.48 -57.89
C SER A 159 1.13 13.61 -57.00
N ALA A 160 1.60 14.73 -57.58
CA ALA A 160 2.03 15.88 -56.80
C ALA A 160 0.90 16.49 -55.94
N ALA A 161 -0.33 16.55 -56.46
CA ALA A 161 -1.51 17.00 -55.72
C ALA A 161 -1.91 16.01 -54.60
N ALA A 162 -1.54 14.75 -54.76
CA ALA A 162 -1.75 13.65 -53.82
C ALA A 162 -0.54 13.40 -52.90
N ASN A 163 0.34 14.39 -52.73
CA ASN A 163 1.53 14.29 -51.88
C ASN A 163 2.48 13.13 -52.27
N GLY A 164 2.54 12.79 -53.55
CA GLY A 164 3.39 11.73 -54.12
C GLY A 164 2.75 10.34 -54.14
N ASP A 165 1.47 10.21 -53.79
CA ASP A 165 0.74 8.95 -53.89
C ASP A 165 0.22 8.73 -55.31
N ASP A 166 0.89 7.84 -56.06
CA ASP A 166 0.51 7.45 -57.42
C ASP A 166 -0.76 6.57 -57.46
N GLY A 167 -1.13 5.95 -56.33
CA GLY A 167 -2.26 5.03 -56.21
C GLY A 167 -3.56 5.70 -55.74
N VAL A 168 -3.57 7.03 -55.57
CA VAL A 168 -4.75 7.72 -55.03
C VAL A 168 -5.95 7.60 -55.99
N GLU A 169 -7.10 7.28 -55.42
CA GLU A 169 -8.38 7.31 -56.11
C GLU A 169 -9.11 8.62 -55.77
N ILE A 170 -9.35 9.45 -56.76
CA ILE A 170 -9.95 10.77 -56.59
C ILE A 170 -11.44 10.69 -56.89
N GLU A 171 -12.27 10.88 -55.87
CA GLU A 171 -13.71 11.07 -56.07
C GLU A 171 -13.98 12.46 -56.69
N VAL A 172 -14.61 12.48 -57.86
CA VAL A 172 -14.93 13.69 -58.61
C VAL A 172 -16.45 13.84 -58.69
N LYS A 173 -16.98 14.96 -58.21
CA LYS A 173 -18.40 15.28 -58.33
C LYS A 173 -18.68 16.14 -59.56
N ALA A 174 -19.93 16.12 -60.05
CA ALA A 174 -20.35 17.02 -61.12
C ALA A 174 -20.19 18.49 -60.70
N GLY A 175 -19.28 19.22 -61.35
CA GLY A 175 -18.82 20.54 -60.96
C GLY A 175 -17.30 20.59 -60.84
N LEU A 176 -16.81 21.49 -59.98
CA LEU A 176 -15.38 21.73 -59.79
C LEU A 176 -14.89 21.09 -58.48
N THR A 177 -13.88 20.24 -58.58
CA THR A 177 -13.18 19.61 -57.46
C THR A 177 -11.75 20.18 -57.40
N VAL A 178 -11.22 20.45 -56.22
CA VAL A 178 -9.83 20.90 -56.02
C VAL A 178 -9.04 19.88 -55.22
N LEU A 179 -7.81 19.64 -55.66
CA LEU A 179 -6.81 18.81 -55.02
C LEU A 179 -5.56 19.63 -54.74
N GLY A 180 -4.83 19.25 -53.72
CA GLY A 180 -3.49 19.76 -53.46
C GLY A 180 -2.98 19.35 -52.09
N VAL A 181 -1.76 19.76 -51.78
CA VAL A 181 -1.10 19.41 -50.53
C VAL A 181 -1.07 20.60 -49.60
N MET A 182 -1.69 20.46 -48.44
CA MET A 182 -1.61 21.43 -47.34
C MET A 182 -0.48 21.07 -46.38
N ASP A 183 0.21 22.09 -45.88
CA ASP A 183 1.23 21.94 -44.84
C ASP A 183 0.68 22.41 -43.50
N LEU A 184 0.28 21.45 -42.66
CA LEU A 184 -0.34 21.69 -41.35
C LEU A 184 0.63 22.31 -40.34
N SER A 185 1.94 22.37 -40.64
CA SER A 185 2.93 23.03 -39.78
C SER A 185 2.87 24.57 -39.85
N LYS A 186 2.33 25.12 -40.94
CA LYS A 186 2.45 26.57 -41.22
C LYS A 186 1.41 27.43 -40.50
N SER A 187 0.30 26.85 -40.05
CA SER A 187 -0.68 27.56 -39.21
C SER A 187 -0.39 27.24 -37.75
N THR A 188 -0.38 28.28 -36.91
CA THR A 188 -0.19 28.12 -35.47
C THR A 188 -1.30 27.30 -34.82
N ALA A 189 -2.53 27.33 -35.37
CA ALA A 189 -3.65 26.57 -34.86
C ALA A 189 -3.48 25.06 -35.12
N THR A 190 -3.23 24.69 -36.38
CA THR A 190 -3.06 23.27 -36.76
C THR A 190 -1.74 22.71 -36.23
N SER A 191 -0.67 23.49 -36.20
CA SER A 191 0.62 23.04 -35.65
C SER A 191 0.52 22.62 -34.20
N LYS A 192 -0.28 23.32 -33.36
CA LYS A 192 -0.51 22.91 -31.97
C LYS A 192 -1.26 21.57 -31.90
N GLY A 193 -2.32 21.40 -32.68
CA GLY A 193 -3.05 20.13 -32.76
C GLY A 193 -2.18 18.96 -33.24
N MET A 194 -1.34 19.20 -34.25
CA MET A 194 -0.39 18.21 -34.74
C MET A 194 0.69 17.86 -33.71
N SER A 195 1.21 18.85 -32.98
CA SER A 195 2.15 18.62 -31.87
C SER A 195 1.53 17.77 -30.77
N PHE A 196 0.28 18.06 -30.38
CA PHE A 196 -0.47 17.26 -29.40
C PHE A 196 -0.61 15.79 -29.85
N LEU A 197 -0.81 15.53 -31.14
CA LEU A 197 -0.86 14.17 -31.71
C LEU A 197 0.52 13.50 -31.89
N GLY A 198 1.61 14.20 -31.52
CA GLY A 198 2.97 13.68 -31.54
C GLY A 198 3.73 13.88 -32.85
N PHE A 199 3.20 14.64 -33.80
CA PHE A 199 3.89 14.96 -35.05
C PHE A 199 4.95 16.04 -34.82
N LYS A 200 6.22 15.63 -34.71
CA LYS A 200 7.35 16.55 -34.48
C LYS A 200 7.99 17.06 -35.77
N ASP A 201 8.14 16.20 -36.77
CA ASP A 201 8.81 16.53 -38.03
C ASP A 201 7.87 17.29 -38.99
N ASP A 202 8.39 18.29 -39.70
CA ASP A 202 7.56 19.12 -40.59
C ASP A 202 7.11 18.37 -41.85
N ASN A 203 7.87 17.36 -42.29
CA ASN A 203 7.50 16.54 -43.44
C ASN A 203 6.32 15.59 -43.15
N SER A 204 6.10 15.20 -41.90
CA SER A 204 4.96 14.35 -41.50
C SER A 204 3.67 15.14 -41.26
N LYS A 205 3.69 16.46 -41.47
CA LYS A 205 2.55 17.38 -41.30
C LYS A 205 1.92 17.80 -42.62
N LYS A 206 2.30 17.18 -43.74
CA LYS A 206 1.70 17.44 -45.06
C LYS A 206 0.55 16.48 -45.30
N ILE A 207 -0.56 17.00 -45.80
CA ILE A 207 -1.76 16.21 -46.10
C ILE A 207 -2.30 16.57 -47.48
N ALA A 208 -2.60 15.54 -48.27
CA ALA A 208 -3.35 15.72 -49.51
C ALA A 208 -4.80 16.03 -49.15
N ILE A 209 -5.36 17.06 -49.77
CA ILE A 209 -6.74 17.48 -49.56
C ILE A 209 -7.55 17.33 -50.84
N ASN A 210 -8.85 17.12 -50.65
CA ASN A 210 -9.87 17.18 -51.68
C ASN A 210 -11.01 18.10 -51.19
N ALA A 211 -11.51 18.96 -52.07
CA ALA A 211 -12.74 19.70 -51.84
C ALA A 211 -13.58 19.85 -53.09
N PHE A 212 -14.90 19.76 -52.91
CA PHE A 212 -15.85 20.12 -53.95
C PHE A 212 -16.23 21.61 -53.82
N LEU A 213 -15.95 22.38 -54.86
CA LEU A 213 -16.23 23.82 -54.92
C LEU A 213 -17.54 24.14 -55.66
N GLY A 214 -18.12 23.18 -56.38
CA GLY A 214 -19.36 23.35 -57.12
C GLY A 214 -19.20 24.07 -58.47
N ALA A 215 -20.24 24.01 -59.30
CA ALA A 215 -20.26 24.63 -60.63
C ALA A 215 -20.32 26.17 -60.59
N GLU A 216 -20.93 26.75 -59.55
CA GLU A 216 -21.01 28.21 -59.38
C GLU A 216 -19.63 28.86 -59.22
N MET A 217 -18.68 28.14 -58.61
CA MET A 217 -17.31 28.60 -58.43
C MET A 217 -16.61 28.86 -59.78
N MET A 218 -16.66 27.87 -60.67
CA MET A 218 -16.06 27.98 -62.01
C MET A 218 -16.71 29.10 -62.82
N ALA A 219 -18.04 29.21 -62.74
CA ALA A 219 -18.79 30.27 -63.41
C ALA A 219 -18.42 31.67 -62.92
N ALA A 220 -18.10 31.84 -61.64
CA ALA A 220 -17.60 33.10 -61.10
C ALA A 220 -16.20 33.41 -61.63
N TRP A 221 -15.26 32.46 -61.56
CA TRP A 221 -13.87 32.67 -62.01
C TRP A 221 -13.77 33.07 -63.47
N LEU A 222 -14.60 32.46 -64.32
CA LEU A 222 -14.64 32.77 -65.75
C LEU A 222 -15.23 34.15 -66.04
N LYS A 223 -16.10 34.69 -65.17
CA LYS A 223 -16.58 36.08 -65.26
C LYS A 223 -15.59 37.10 -64.70
N GLY A 224 -14.50 36.64 -64.09
CA GLY A 224 -13.56 37.49 -63.36
C GLY A 224 -13.99 37.81 -61.93
N ASP A 225 -15.02 37.14 -61.43
CA ASP A 225 -15.51 37.28 -60.07
C ASP A 225 -14.90 36.21 -59.16
N LYS A 226 -14.74 36.52 -57.88
CA LYS A 226 -14.40 35.51 -56.87
C LYS A 226 -15.64 34.70 -56.53
N GLY A 227 -15.47 33.39 -56.32
CA GLY A 227 -16.60 32.53 -55.94
C GLY A 227 -17.00 32.69 -54.47
N LYS A 228 -18.14 32.10 -54.11
CA LYS A 228 -18.62 32.08 -52.72
C LYS A 228 -17.76 31.11 -51.91
N ALA A 229 -17.31 31.57 -50.74
CA ALA A 229 -16.71 30.72 -49.73
C ALA A 229 -17.82 29.92 -49.05
N ASP A 230 -18.13 28.75 -49.59
CA ASP A 230 -19.06 27.79 -48.99
C ASP A 230 -18.68 26.36 -49.42
N PHE A 231 -17.60 25.84 -48.83
CA PHE A 231 -17.08 24.50 -49.11
C PHE A 231 -16.26 23.97 -47.93
N THR A 232 -16.02 22.66 -47.91
CA THR A 232 -15.20 21.99 -46.89
C THR A 232 -13.98 21.38 -47.54
N LEU A 233 -12.81 21.64 -46.96
CA LEU A 233 -11.58 20.95 -47.29
C LEU A 233 -11.45 19.73 -46.40
N VAL A 234 -11.20 18.56 -46.99
CA VAL A 234 -10.98 17.31 -46.25
C VAL A 234 -9.69 16.68 -46.75
N GLY A 235 -8.84 16.22 -45.84
CA GLY A 235 -7.64 15.45 -46.18
C GLY A 235 -7.48 14.28 -45.23
N THR A 236 -6.93 13.17 -45.72
CA THR A 236 -6.76 11.96 -44.93
C THR A 236 -5.31 11.50 -44.97
N LEU A 237 -4.78 11.09 -43.81
CA LEU A 237 -3.49 10.44 -43.65
C LEU A 237 -3.72 9.09 -42.98
N THR A 238 -3.50 8.01 -43.72
CA THR A 238 -3.63 6.63 -43.26
C THR A 238 -2.31 6.15 -42.62
N ASP A 239 -2.38 5.08 -41.81
CA ASP A 239 -1.21 4.46 -41.16
C ASP A 239 -0.35 5.46 -40.33
N ALA A 240 -0.98 6.49 -39.77
CA ALA A 240 -0.29 7.52 -39.03
C ALA A 240 0.18 7.02 -37.65
N ALA A 241 1.49 7.17 -37.38
CA ALA A 241 2.07 6.88 -36.07
C ALA A 241 1.92 8.11 -35.16
N MET A 242 1.05 7.99 -34.16
CA MET A 242 0.73 9.07 -33.23
C MET A 242 1.14 8.74 -31.79
N THR A 243 1.60 9.74 -31.07
CA THR A 243 1.96 9.62 -29.65
C THR A 243 1.40 10.81 -28.90
N LEU A 244 0.44 10.54 -28.02
CA LEU A 244 -0.17 11.55 -27.17
C LEU A 244 0.82 11.98 -26.06
N PRO A 245 0.58 13.13 -25.40
CA PRO A 245 1.34 13.53 -24.22
C PRO A 245 1.39 12.40 -23.18
N GLY A 246 2.52 12.29 -22.46
CA GLY A 246 2.80 11.15 -21.57
C GLY A 246 3.36 9.91 -22.29
N HIS A 247 3.81 10.05 -23.54
CA HIS A 247 4.40 8.98 -24.36
C HIS A 247 3.45 7.81 -24.63
N VAL A 248 2.17 8.13 -24.80
CA VAL A 248 1.13 7.13 -24.98
C VAL A 248 0.93 6.92 -26.49
N THR A 249 1.58 5.89 -27.03
CA THR A 249 1.55 5.56 -28.47
C THR A 249 0.24 4.88 -28.84
N LEU A 250 -0.45 5.45 -29.83
CA LEU A 250 -1.66 4.89 -30.41
C LEU A 250 -1.31 3.70 -31.33
N PRO A 251 -2.24 2.76 -31.54
CA PRO A 251 -2.13 1.81 -32.64
C PRO A 251 -2.15 2.55 -33.98
N LYS A 252 -1.97 1.82 -35.08
CA LYS A 252 -2.20 2.38 -36.43
C LYS A 252 -3.54 3.11 -36.46
N ALA A 253 -3.51 4.33 -36.96
CA ALA A 253 -4.66 5.21 -36.96
C ALA A 253 -4.74 6.00 -38.26
N THR A 254 -5.97 6.34 -38.63
CA THR A 254 -6.28 7.25 -39.72
C THR A 254 -6.57 8.63 -39.16
N LEU A 255 -5.83 9.65 -39.63
CA LEU A 255 -6.07 11.07 -39.35
C LEU A 255 -6.88 11.68 -40.49
N THR A 256 -8.01 12.29 -40.18
CA THR A 256 -8.80 13.10 -41.10
C THR A 256 -8.72 14.56 -40.66
N PHE A 257 -8.17 15.42 -41.51
CA PHE A 257 -8.25 16.86 -41.36
C PHE A 257 -9.51 17.36 -42.05
N SER A 258 -10.25 18.27 -41.42
CA SER A 258 -11.30 19.03 -42.09
C SER A 258 -11.33 20.50 -41.67
N THR A 259 -11.73 21.36 -42.61
CA THR A 259 -12.05 22.76 -42.32
C THR A 259 -13.16 23.24 -43.24
N ALA A 260 -14.21 23.82 -42.66
CA ALA A 260 -15.23 24.54 -43.40
C ALA A 260 -14.74 25.95 -43.73
N ILE A 261 -15.01 26.42 -44.94
CA ILE A 261 -14.70 27.77 -45.40
C ILE A 261 -16.03 28.44 -45.76
N ASN A 262 -16.60 29.14 -44.79
CA ASN A 262 -17.89 29.83 -44.90
C ASN A 262 -17.92 31.14 -44.10
N ALA A 263 -19.09 31.80 -44.07
CA ALA A 263 -19.27 33.08 -43.40
C ALA A 263 -19.17 33.03 -41.86
N ASP A 264 -19.43 31.84 -41.26
CA ASP A 264 -19.51 31.65 -39.81
C ASP A 264 -18.12 31.46 -39.14
N GLY A 265 -17.06 31.33 -39.93
CA GLY A 265 -15.68 31.29 -39.46
C GLY A 265 -15.09 29.89 -39.30
N LYS A 266 -13.94 29.81 -38.62
CA LYS A 266 -13.07 28.63 -38.58
C LYS A 266 -13.33 27.70 -37.39
N ALA A 267 -13.30 26.41 -37.69
CA ALA A 267 -12.76 25.38 -36.82
C ALA A 267 -11.92 24.43 -37.69
N PHE A 268 -10.64 24.27 -37.36
CA PHE A 268 -9.86 23.17 -37.93
C PHE A 268 -10.16 21.94 -37.07
N GLU A 269 -10.69 20.89 -37.66
CA GLU A 269 -10.98 19.63 -36.98
C GLU A 269 -9.99 18.56 -37.46
N LEU A 270 -9.41 17.85 -36.50
CA LEU A 270 -8.52 16.71 -36.73
C LEU A 270 -9.16 15.51 -36.04
N ASP A 271 -9.73 14.62 -36.83
CA ASP A 271 -10.36 13.39 -36.38
C ASP A 271 -9.40 12.22 -36.55
N VAL A 272 -9.05 11.58 -35.47
CA VAL A 272 -8.20 10.39 -35.45
C VAL A 272 -9.08 9.20 -35.12
N ALA A 273 -9.09 8.18 -35.98
CA ALA A 273 -9.70 6.90 -35.70
C ALA A 273 -8.62 5.81 -35.66
N ALA A 274 -8.54 5.06 -34.56
CA ALA A 274 -7.69 3.89 -34.49
C ALA A 274 -8.23 2.79 -35.41
N ASP A 275 -7.35 2.25 -36.27
CA ASP A 275 -7.70 1.19 -37.21
C ASP A 275 -7.79 -0.17 -36.50
N ASP A 276 -6.96 -0.36 -35.46
CA ASP A 276 -6.89 -1.56 -34.62
C ASP A 276 -7.25 -1.25 -33.16
N PRO A 277 -7.73 -2.24 -32.37
CA PRO A 277 -7.88 -2.09 -30.93
C PRO A 277 -6.56 -1.69 -30.25
N TRP A 278 -6.61 -0.68 -29.40
CA TRP A 278 -5.48 -0.21 -28.63
C TRP A 278 -5.17 -1.15 -27.46
N THR A 279 -4.35 -2.15 -27.72
CA THR A 279 -3.93 -3.12 -26.69
C THR A 279 -2.94 -2.49 -25.70
N LYS A 280 -3.09 -2.80 -24.40
CA LYS A 280 -2.27 -2.22 -23.31
C LYS A 280 -2.30 -0.68 -23.31
N ALA A 281 -3.47 -0.09 -23.50
CA ALA A 281 -3.63 1.35 -23.47
C ALA A 281 -3.03 1.92 -22.17
N PHE A 282 -2.27 3.03 -22.28
CA PHE A 282 -1.54 3.66 -21.16
C PHE A 282 -0.50 2.74 -20.48
N GLY A 283 -0.06 1.67 -21.15
CA GLY A 283 0.90 0.72 -20.61
C GLY A 283 0.29 -0.26 -19.59
N ILE A 284 -1.04 -0.28 -19.45
CA ILE A 284 -1.75 -1.08 -18.45
C ILE A 284 -2.06 -2.48 -19.00
N PRO A 285 -1.49 -3.56 -18.44
CA PRO A 285 -1.78 -4.91 -18.89
C PRO A 285 -3.26 -5.28 -18.69
N GLY A 286 -3.92 -5.74 -19.76
CA GLY A 286 -5.32 -6.14 -19.74
C GLY A 286 -6.33 -5.02 -20.04
N LEU A 287 -5.89 -3.77 -20.17
CA LEU A 287 -6.74 -2.68 -20.67
C LEU A 287 -6.62 -2.60 -22.21
N THR A 288 -7.73 -2.85 -22.91
CA THR A 288 -7.81 -2.74 -24.37
C THR A 288 -8.95 -1.80 -24.74
N LEU A 289 -8.67 -0.79 -25.57
CA LEU A 289 -9.67 0.15 -26.06
C LEU A 289 -10.03 -0.19 -27.50
N SER A 290 -11.31 -0.35 -27.77
CA SER A 290 -11.88 -0.59 -29.10
C SER A 290 -12.53 0.69 -29.60
N ASN A 291 -12.55 0.87 -30.92
CA ASN A 291 -13.15 2.03 -31.59
C ASN A 291 -12.65 3.36 -31.01
N ALA A 292 -11.35 3.46 -30.72
CA ALA A 292 -10.78 4.67 -30.15
C ALA A 292 -10.79 5.78 -31.21
N ALA A 293 -11.51 6.85 -30.91
CA ALA A 293 -11.62 8.04 -31.74
C ALA A 293 -11.18 9.27 -30.94
N ILE A 294 -10.33 10.11 -31.52
CA ILE A 294 -9.87 11.36 -30.92
C ILE A 294 -10.27 12.50 -31.85
N ASN A 295 -11.07 13.43 -31.34
CA ASN A 295 -11.42 14.66 -32.06
C ASN A 295 -10.61 15.81 -31.44
N VAL A 296 -9.81 16.49 -32.26
CA VAL A 296 -9.05 17.68 -31.86
C VAL A 296 -9.58 18.89 -32.63
N LYS A 297 -10.06 19.89 -31.89
CA LYS A 297 -10.50 21.18 -32.44
C LYS A 297 -9.38 22.19 -32.28
N ALA A 298 -8.71 22.48 -33.38
CA ALA A 298 -7.60 23.40 -33.46
C ALA A 298 -8.09 24.83 -33.77
N GLY A 299 -7.87 25.75 -32.84
CA GLY A 299 -8.18 27.17 -32.95
C GLY A 299 -7.18 28.04 -32.18
N ASP A 300 -7.63 29.15 -31.61
CA ASP A 300 -6.82 29.97 -30.70
C ASP A 300 -6.41 29.17 -29.46
N GLU A 301 -7.37 28.42 -28.91
CA GLU A 301 -7.17 27.34 -27.95
C GLU A 301 -7.43 25.99 -28.66
N THR A 302 -6.57 25.01 -28.42
CA THR A 302 -6.73 23.65 -28.93
C THR A 302 -7.47 22.84 -27.88
N SER A 303 -8.62 22.28 -28.22
CA SER A 303 -9.32 21.32 -27.36
C SER A 303 -9.30 19.94 -27.99
N ALA A 304 -9.34 18.90 -27.16
CA ALA A 304 -9.33 17.52 -27.62
C ALA A 304 -10.31 16.68 -26.80
N SER A 305 -10.87 15.66 -27.44
CA SER A 305 -11.68 14.64 -26.77
C SER A 305 -11.37 13.28 -27.34
N LEU A 306 -11.43 12.26 -26.49
CA LEU A 306 -11.30 10.85 -26.85
C LEU A 306 -12.59 10.13 -26.48
N SER A 307 -13.09 9.29 -27.37
CA SER A 307 -14.14 8.32 -27.09
C SER A 307 -13.66 6.93 -27.50
N ALA A 308 -13.96 5.92 -26.68
CA ALA A 308 -13.67 4.52 -26.98
C ALA A 308 -14.62 3.62 -26.19
N THR A 309 -14.57 2.33 -26.46
CA THR A 309 -15.19 1.31 -25.61
C THR A 309 -14.15 0.34 -25.09
N THR A 310 -14.39 -0.27 -23.94
CA THR A 310 -13.52 -1.32 -23.39
C THR A 310 -14.35 -2.47 -22.83
N SER A 311 -13.72 -3.62 -22.59
CA SER A 311 -14.34 -4.75 -21.89
C SER A 311 -13.51 -5.12 -20.67
N ILE A 312 -14.09 -4.94 -19.49
CA ILE A 312 -13.46 -5.30 -18.21
C ILE A 312 -14.38 -6.29 -17.51
N GLY A 313 -13.86 -7.47 -17.17
CA GLY A 313 -14.62 -8.53 -16.50
C GLY A 313 -15.76 -9.09 -17.37
N GLY A 314 -15.65 -8.97 -18.70
CA GLY A 314 -16.69 -9.34 -19.66
C GLY A 314 -17.81 -8.31 -19.82
N GLN A 315 -17.75 -7.17 -19.13
CA GLN A 315 -18.71 -6.07 -19.25
C GLN A 315 -18.17 -5.00 -20.20
N ALA A 316 -19.00 -4.58 -21.17
CA ALA A 316 -18.69 -3.46 -22.05
C ALA A 316 -18.86 -2.14 -21.29
N LEU A 317 -17.89 -1.24 -21.42
CA LEU A 317 -17.80 0.04 -20.72
C LEU A 317 -17.45 1.15 -21.69
N ASP A 318 -17.99 2.34 -21.43
CA ASP A 318 -17.68 3.54 -22.21
C ASP A 318 -16.44 4.21 -21.64
N VAL A 319 -15.60 4.70 -22.53
CA VAL A 319 -14.35 5.38 -22.22
C VAL A 319 -14.37 6.76 -22.84
N ALA A 320 -14.13 7.78 -22.03
CA ALA A 320 -14.12 9.16 -22.48
C ALA A 320 -13.00 9.98 -21.83
N TRP A 321 -12.42 10.89 -22.58
CA TRP A 321 -11.55 11.94 -22.06
C TRP A 321 -11.82 13.25 -22.81
N SER A 322 -11.62 14.39 -22.15
CA SER A 322 -11.73 15.70 -22.78
C SER A 322 -10.81 16.70 -22.11
N ALA A 323 -10.10 17.51 -22.90
CA ALA A 323 -9.31 18.64 -22.43
C ALA A 323 -9.71 19.91 -23.18
N ALA A 324 -9.97 20.99 -22.44
CA ALA A 324 -10.20 22.32 -23.00
C ALA A 324 -8.92 22.95 -23.56
N LYS A 325 -7.75 22.52 -23.03
CA LYS A 325 -6.42 22.91 -23.49
C LYS A 325 -5.58 21.66 -23.70
N ALA A 326 -5.48 21.24 -24.95
CA ALA A 326 -4.72 20.08 -25.40
C ALA A 326 -3.41 20.55 -26.03
N ASP A 327 -2.37 20.66 -25.21
CA ASP A 327 -0.99 20.93 -25.60
C ASP A 327 -0.06 19.80 -25.16
N ASP A 328 1.25 19.93 -25.39
CA ASP A 328 2.26 18.92 -25.07
C ASP A 328 2.36 18.60 -23.56
N SER A 329 1.75 19.41 -22.69
CA SER A 329 1.70 19.22 -21.23
C SER A 329 0.37 18.68 -20.72
N ALA A 330 -0.65 18.56 -21.57
CA ALA A 330 -1.97 18.10 -21.18
C ALA A 330 -1.96 16.62 -20.78
N GLU A 331 -2.22 16.34 -19.51
CA GLU A 331 -2.31 14.95 -19.03
C GLU A 331 -3.60 14.28 -19.54
N VAL A 332 -3.45 13.10 -20.14
CA VAL A 332 -4.57 12.32 -20.65
C VAL A 332 -5.04 11.34 -19.57
N THR A 333 -6.19 11.62 -18.97
CA THR A 333 -6.82 10.79 -17.93
C THR A 333 -8.13 10.20 -18.43
N LEU A 334 -8.16 8.91 -18.75
CA LEU A 334 -9.36 8.27 -19.27
C LEU A 334 -10.41 8.06 -18.19
N ASN A 335 -11.65 8.48 -18.43
CA ASN A 335 -12.79 8.14 -17.60
C ASN A 335 -13.48 6.91 -18.17
N ILE A 336 -13.46 5.81 -17.43
CA ILE A 336 -14.16 4.57 -17.72
C ILE A 336 -15.38 4.50 -16.81
N ALA A 337 -16.58 4.32 -17.38
CA ALA A 337 -17.81 4.21 -16.61
C ALA A 337 -18.68 3.07 -17.13
N ALA A 338 -19.46 2.46 -16.22
CA ALA A 338 -20.52 1.55 -16.64
C ALA A 338 -21.70 2.32 -17.22
N ALA A 339 -22.31 1.78 -18.28
CA ALA A 339 -23.58 2.28 -18.77
C ALA A 339 -24.67 2.18 -17.68
N ASN A 340 -25.57 3.17 -17.64
CA ASN A 340 -26.74 3.23 -16.76
C ASN A 340 -26.44 3.13 -15.24
N ASP A 341 -25.39 3.81 -14.76
CA ASP A 341 -24.99 3.83 -13.34
C ASP A 341 -24.69 2.45 -12.71
N GLY A 342 -24.39 1.46 -13.55
CA GLY A 342 -24.01 0.11 -13.11
C GLY A 342 -22.67 0.07 -12.36
N THR A 343 -22.30 -1.12 -11.90
CA THR A 343 -20.95 -1.36 -11.36
C THR A 343 -20.25 -2.44 -12.17
N PHE A 344 -18.92 -2.39 -12.25
CA PHE A 344 -18.09 -3.38 -12.91
C PHE A 344 -16.92 -3.81 -12.03
N LYS A 345 -16.37 -5.02 -12.24
CA LYS A 345 -15.30 -5.58 -11.43
C LYS A 345 -13.95 -5.49 -12.12
N ILE A 346 -12.96 -4.90 -11.46
CA ILE A 346 -11.62 -4.70 -12.04
C ILE A 346 -10.67 -5.88 -11.81
N GLY A 347 -11.08 -6.93 -11.11
CA GLY A 347 -10.22 -8.10 -10.84
C GLY A 347 -9.72 -8.83 -12.10
N SER A 348 -10.30 -8.53 -13.27
CA SER A 348 -9.85 -9.04 -14.58
C SER A 348 -8.70 -8.24 -15.20
N ILE A 349 -8.40 -7.03 -14.69
CA ILE A 349 -7.22 -6.26 -15.11
C ILE A 349 -5.97 -7.00 -14.64
N GLY A 350 -4.94 -7.03 -15.49
CA GLY A 350 -3.74 -7.83 -15.26
C GLY A 350 -3.08 -7.52 -13.91
N GLY A 351 -2.79 -8.57 -13.13
CA GLY A 351 -2.18 -8.46 -11.81
C GLY A 351 -3.17 -8.27 -10.65
N LEU A 352 -4.38 -7.74 -10.90
CA LEU A 352 -5.35 -7.50 -9.82
C LEU A 352 -6.00 -8.76 -9.30
N SER A 353 -6.15 -9.81 -10.10
CA SER A 353 -6.87 -11.04 -9.72
C SER A 353 -6.35 -11.74 -8.45
N LYS A 354 -5.13 -11.43 -8.03
CA LYS A 354 -4.48 -11.99 -6.83
C LYS A 354 -4.56 -11.08 -5.60
N VAL A 355 -5.03 -9.84 -5.76
CA VAL A 355 -5.22 -8.91 -4.65
C VAL A 355 -6.38 -9.40 -3.79
N PRO A 356 -6.18 -9.63 -2.48
CA PRO A 356 -7.24 -10.12 -1.60
C PRO A 356 -8.44 -9.18 -1.57
N GLY A 357 -9.65 -9.74 -1.73
CA GLY A 357 -10.92 -8.99 -1.66
C GLY A 357 -11.27 -8.15 -2.89
N ILE A 358 -10.42 -8.06 -3.90
CA ILE A 358 -10.67 -7.23 -5.09
C ILE A 358 -11.93 -7.65 -5.86
N SER A 359 -12.28 -8.94 -5.81
CA SER A 359 -13.47 -9.50 -6.46
C SER A 359 -14.77 -9.05 -5.81
N ASP A 360 -14.70 -8.55 -4.57
CA ASP A 360 -15.83 -8.06 -3.81
C ASP A 360 -16.03 -6.54 -3.95
N LEU A 361 -15.12 -5.86 -4.65
CA LEU A 361 -15.21 -4.44 -4.97
C LEU A 361 -15.82 -4.25 -6.36
N GLY A 362 -16.88 -3.45 -6.44
CA GLY A 362 -17.43 -2.97 -7.71
C GLY A 362 -17.02 -1.53 -7.95
N PHE A 363 -16.80 -1.11 -9.19
CA PHE A 363 -16.46 0.27 -9.55
C PHE A 363 -17.60 0.87 -10.39
N LYS A 364 -18.00 2.10 -10.07
CA LYS A 364 -18.94 2.88 -10.89
C LYS A 364 -18.22 3.63 -11.99
N SER A 365 -17.12 4.28 -11.62
CA SER A 365 -16.25 5.02 -12.52
C SER A 365 -14.79 4.84 -12.13
N LEU A 366 -13.91 4.92 -13.12
CA LEU A 366 -12.46 4.92 -12.97
C LEU A 366 -11.86 6.03 -13.83
N ALA A 367 -11.08 6.90 -13.23
CA ALA A 367 -10.11 7.74 -13.89
C ALA A 367 -8.79 6.95 -14.00
N VAL A 368 -8.28 6.79 -15.21
CA VAL A 368 -7.08 5.99 -15.52
C VAL A 368 -5.99 6.90 -16.06
N SER A 369 -4.82 6.88 -15.44
CA SER A 369 -3.61 7.56 -15.90
C SER A 369 -2.46 6.57 -16.07
N THR A 370 -1.27 7.06 -16.43
CA THR A 370 -0.06 6.24 -16.53
C THR A 370 0.46 5.76 -15.17
N GLU A 371 0.04 6.43 -14.08
CA GLU A 371 0.51 6.14 -12.71
C GLU A 371 -0.41 5.19 -11.95
N GLY A 372 -1.66 5.01 -12.40
CA GLY A 372 -2.62 4.13 -11.78
C GLY A 372 -4.08 4.44 -12.12
N PHE A 373 -4.97 3.98 -11.25
CA PHE A 373 -6.41 4.17 -11.35
C PHE A 373 -6.90 4.91 -10.10
N SER A 374 -7.89 5.77 -10.23
CA SER A 374 -8.69 6.29 -9.13
C SER A 374 -10.16 6.24 -9.50
N GLY A 375 -11.08 6.23 -8.54
CA GLY A 375 -12.48 6.25 -8.89
C GLY A 375 -13.42 5.96 -7.73
N ARG A 376 -14.70 5.89 -8.10
CA ARG A 376 -15.82 5.64 -7.17
C ARG A 376 -16.11 4.16 -7.16
N LEU A 377 -15.86 3.51 -6.02
CA LEU A 377 -16.12 2.09 -5.81
C LEU A 377 -17.30 1.87 -4.88
N ILE A 378 -17.92 0.72 -5.01
CA ILE A 378 -19.03 0.23 -4.22
C ILE A 378 -18.54 -0.98 -3.43
N TRP A 379 -18.61 -0.86 -2.11
CA TRP A 379 -18.31 -1.94 -1.17
C TRP A 379 -19.37 -2.00 -0.08
N LYS A 380 -19.94 -3.19 0.13
CA LYS A 380 -21.08 -3.42 1.06
C LYS A 380 -22.23 -2.40 0.86
N GLY A 381 -22.50 -2.00 -0.39
CA GLY A 381 -23.56 -1.04 -0.75
C GLY A 381 -23.24 0.43 -0.48
N LYS A 382 -22.04 0.76 0.01
CA LYS A 382 -21.56 2.14 0.19
C LYS A 382 -20.66 2.57 -0.94
N GLU A 383 -20.79 3.82 -1.36
CA GLU A 383 -19.93 4.45 -2.35
C GLU A 383 -18.73 5.09 -1.66
N LEU A 384 -17.54 4.68 -2.07
CA LEU A 384 -16.26 5.02 -1.47
C LEU A 384 -15.30 5.50 -2.56
N ASP A 385 -14.31 6.28 -2.18
CA ASP A 385 -13.22 6.64 -3.07
C ASP A 385 -12.13 5.57 -2.97
N GLY A 386 -11.56 5.15 -4.09
CA GLY A 386 -10.40 4.27 -4.09
C GLY A 386 -9.45 4.54 -5.22
N ALA A 387 -8.23 4.04 -5.04
CA ALA A 387 -7.17 4.09 -6.02
C ALA A 387 -6.47 2.74 -6.11
N VAL A 388 -5.87 2.50 -7.26
CA VAL A 388 -5.03 1.33 -7.52
C VAL A 388 -3.75 1.85 -8.14
N ILE A 389 -2.63 1.62 -7.48
CA ILE A 389 -1.31 2.04 -7.97
C ILE A 389 -0.42 0.83 -8.14
N PHE A 390 0.59 0.94 -9.00
CA PHE A 390 1.57 -0.11 -9.22
C PHE A 390 2.90 0.30 -8.60
N THR A 391 3.35 -0.44 -7.59
CA THR A 391 4.52 -0.09 -6.78
C THR A 391 5.72 -0.99 -7.07
N GLY A 392 6.92 -0.42 -6.89
CA GLY A 392 8.22 -1.10 -7.04
C GLY A 392 8.59 -1.47 -8.49
N GLU A 393 9.78 -2.03 -8.68
CA GLU A 393 10.28 -2.47 -10.00
C GLU A 393 9.39 -3.57 -10.61
N SER A 394 8.78 -4.40 -9.78
CA SER A 394 7.85 -5.46 -10.21
C SER A 394 6.46 -4.96 -10.60
N LYS A 395 6.17 -3.65 -10.48
CA LYS A 395 4.86 -3.03 -10.76
C LYS A 395 3.69 -3.82 -10.18
N LYS A 396 3.76 -4.17 -8.89
CA LYS A 396 2.69 -4.93 -8.24
C LYS A 396 1.58 -4.00 -7.77
N PRO A 397 0.32 -4.41 -7.88
CA PRO A 397 -0.79 -3.55 -7.52
C PRO A 397 -0.94 -3.40 -6.00
N LEU A 398 -1.18 -2.17 -5.58
CA LEU A 398 -1.62 -1.78 -4.25
C LEU A 398 -2.94 -1.02 -4.40
N VAL A 399 -4.00 -1.52 -3.77
CA VAL A 399 -5.32 -0.91 -3.78
C VAL A 399 -5.51 -0.14 -2.49
N LEU A 400 -5.95 1.11 -2.59
CA LEU A 400 -6.27 1.98 -1.47
C LEU A 400 -7.77 2.29 -1.53
N VAL A 401 -8.48 2.13 -0.42
CA VAL A 401 -9.92 2.42 -0.33
C VAL A 401 -10.18 3.30 0.88
N LYS A 402 -10.68 4.51 0.65
CA LYS A 402 -11.04 5.45 1.72
C LYS A 402 -12.45 5.17 2.19
N THR A 403 -12.59 4.84 3.46
CA THR A 403 -13.88 4.67 4.12
C THR A 403 -14.31 5.97 4.78
N GLU A 404 -15.62 6.27 4.79
CA GLU A 404 -16.13 7.39 5.60
C GLU A 404 -16.04 7.07 7.10
N THR A 405 -16.55 5.89 7.47
CA THR A 405 -16.50 5.33 8.81
C THR A 405 -16.38 3.81 8.73
N PHE A 406 -15.56 3.24 9.61
CA PHE A 406 -15.37 1.80 9.72
C PHE A 406 -15.43 1.36 11.18
N ASP A 407 -16.33 0.41 11.49
CA ASP A 407 -16.42 -0.20 12.81
C ASP A 407 -15.66 -1.53 12.82
N LEU A 408 -14.77 -1.78 13.81
CA LEU A 408 -14.04 -3.06 13.89
C LEU A 408 -14.95 -4.28 14.00
N LYS A 409 -16.15 -4.11 14.58
CA LYS A 409 -17.18 -5.16 14.68
C LYS A 409 -17.69 -5.63 13.30
N ASP A 410 -17.47 -4.85 12.23
CA ASP A 410 -17.90 -5.21 10.87
C ASP A 410 -16.99 -6.28 10.23
N ILE A 411 -15.86 -6.59 10.86
CA ILE A 411 -14.99 -7.72 10.49
C ILE A 411 -15.61 -9.04 11.00
N SER A 412 -16.09 -9.06 12.25
CA SER A 412 -16.72 -10.23 12.85
C SER A 412 -17.60 -9.85 14.04
N SER A 413 -18.75 -10.51 14.16
CA SER A 413 -19.66 -10.35 15.30
C SER A 413 -19.01 -10.75 16.63
N ALA A 414 -17.96 -11.59 16.61
CA ALA A 414 -17.17 -11.93 17.79
C ALA A 414 -16.42 -10.72 18.35
N ILE A 415 -15.87 -9.86 17.48
CA ILE A 415 -15.17 -8.62 17.88
C ILE A 415 -16.15 -7.68 18.60
N GLY A 416 -17.41 -7.64 18.17
CA GLY A 416 -18.46 -6.84 18.80
C GLY A 416 -18.69 -7.12 20.29
N LYS A 417 -18.29 -8.30 20.78
CA LYS A 417 -18.39 -8.70 22.20
C LYS A 417 -17.15 -8.34 23.02
N THR A 418 -16.12 -7.78 22.38
CA THR A 418 -14.83 -7.45 22.99
C THR A 418 -14.67 -5.93 23.16
N PRO A 419 -13.66 -5.47 23.91
CA PRO A 419 -13.38 -4.03 24.04
C PRO A 419 -13.13 -3.32 22.69
N LEU A 420 -12.61 -4.05 21.69
CA LEU A 420 -12.39 -3.55 20.33
C LEU A 420 -13.70 -3.30 19.55
N GLY A 421 -14.80 -3.95 19.95
CA GLY A 421 -16.10 -3.84 19.26
C GLY A 421 -16.73 -2.44 19.27
N LYS A 422 -16.26 -1.55 20.16
CA LYS A 422 -16.70 -0.15 20.25
C LYS A 422 -15.84 0.83 19.44
N MET A 423 -14.78 0.35 18.78
CA MET A 423 -13.87 1.21 18.02
C MET A 423 -14.44 1.52 16.65
N THR A 424 -14.56 2.81 16.37
CA THR A 424 -14.99 3.37 15.09
C THR A 424 -13.88 4.28 14.55
N PHE A 425 -13.44 3.99 13.33
CA PHE A 425 -12.40 4.73 12.64
C PHE A 425 -13.01 5.61 11.54
N PRO A 426 -13.02 6.94 11.69
CA PRO A 426 -13.45 7.85 10.62
C PRO A 426 -12.32 8.03 9.60
N GLY A 427 -12.64 8.04 8.31
CA GLY A 427 -11.66 8.33 7.26
C GLY A 427 -10.56 7.28 7.10
N MET A 428 -10.80 6.04 7.52
CA MET A 428 -9.81 4.97 7.48
C MET A 428 -9.54 4.54 6.04
N ILE A 429 -8.28 4.25 5.74
CA ILE A 429 -7.82 3.76 4.44
C ILE A 429 -7.55 2.27 4.56
N LEU A 430 -8.31 1.46 3.83
CA LEU A 430 -8.00 0.05 3.63
C LEU A 430 -6.96 -0.08 2.53
N THR A 431 -5.98 -0.94 2.75
CA THR A 431 -4.92 -1.22 1.78
C THR A 431 -5.01 -2.68 1.38
N LEU A 432 -5.02 -3.01 0.08
CA LEU A 432 -5.04 -4.40 -0.39
C LEU A 432 -3.80 -4.65 -1.25
N ALA A 433 -2.99 -5.63 -0.86
CA ALA A 433 -1.75 -5.95 -1.56
C ALA A 433 -1.54 -7.46 -1.69
N GLU A 434 -1.12 -7.92 -2.87
CA GLU A 434 -0.75 -9.33 -3.10
C GLU A 434 0.51 -9.72 -2.30
N THR A 435 1.49 -8.82 -2.24
CA THR A 435 2.75 -9.01 -1.52
C THR A 435 3.05 -7.79 -0.68
N ASP A 436 3.92 -7.97 0.32
CA ASP A 436 4.35 -6.91 1.21
C ASP A 436 5.13 -5.82 0.45
N PRO A 437 4.57 -4.59 0.30
CA PRO A 437 5.28 -3.48 -0.33
C PRO A 437 6.32 -2.85 0.61
N GLY A 438 6.24 -3.11 1.91
CA GLY A 438 7.06 -2.46 2.93
C GLY A 438 6.76 -0.97 3.11
N ALA A 439 7.75 -0.24 3.63
CA ALA A 439 7.67 1.20 3.83
C ALA A 439 7.92 1.97 2.53
N ILE A 440 6.97 2.81 2.13
CA ILE A 440 7.05 3.67 0.93
C ILE A 440 7.03 5.13 1.37
N ASP A 441 7.89 5.96 0.77
CA ASP A 441 7.85 7.42 0.99
C ASP A 441 6.55 7.99 0.41
N ALA A 442 5.77 8.69 1.23
CA ALA A 442 4.45 9.18 0.86
C ALA A 442 4.51 10.17 -0.33
N GLU A 443 5.58 10.96 -0.44
CA GLU A 443 5.83 11.88 -1.56
C GLU A 443 6.15 11.15 -2.87
N SER A 444 6.62 9.91 -2.80
CA SER A 444 6.92 9.08 -4.00
C SER A 444 5.67 8.42 -4.58
N LEU A 445 4.54 8.49 -3.88
CA LEU A 445 3.29 7.91 -4.34
C LEU A 445 2.66 8.81 -5.42
N PRO A 446 2.07 8.22 -6.47
CA PRO A 446 1.28 8.94 -7.47
C PRO A 446 0.22 9.88 -6.89
N GLU A 447 -0.12 10.95 -7.61
CA GLU A 447 -1.14 11.92 -7.17
C GLU A 447 -2.48 11.25 -6.82
N VAL A 448 -2.85 10.21 -7.59
CA VAL A 448 -4.06 9.41 -7.35
C VAL A 448 -4.07 8.73 -5.97
N ALA A 449 -2.92 8.29 -5.46
CA ALA A 449 -2.80 7.72 -4.13
C ALA A 449 -2.72 8.81 -3.06
N GLN A 450 -2.03 9.92 -3.35
CA GLN A 450 -1.97 11.07 -2.44
C GLN A 450 -3.36 11.66 -2.17
N ALA A 451 -4.24 11.70 -3.17
CA ALA A 451 -5.63 12.14 -3.01
C ALA A 451 -6.42 11.26 -2.02
N ILE A 452 -6.19 9.95 -2.04
CA ILE A 452 -6.81 8.99 -1.11
C ILE A 452 -6.24 9.15 0.29
N LEU A 453 -4.91 9.20 0.41
CA LEU A 453 -4.19 9.38 1.67
C LEU A 453 -4.53 10.71 2.35
N GLY A 454 -4.60 11.80 1.59
CA GLY A 454 -4.76 13.15 2.12
C GLY A 454 -3.75 13.42 3.24
N ASN A 455 -4.21 13.98 4.35
CA ASN A 455 -3.35 14.38 5.47
C ASN A 455 -2.69 13.21 6.22
N LEU A 456 -3.05 11.95 5.93
CA LEU A 456 -2.35 10.79 6.50
C LEU A 456 -0.88 10.72 6.06
N ALA A 457 -0.58 11.17 4.84
CA ALA A 457 0.78 11.22 4.32
C ALA A 457 1.70 12.05 5.23
N GLU A 458 1.28 13.29 5.55
CA GLU A 458 2.03 14.18 6.43
C GLU A 458 2.14 13.63 7.86
N LYS A 459 1.05 13.08 8.40
CA LYS A 459 0.99 12.57 9.78
C LYS A 459 1.82 11.31 10.01
N SER A 460 2.08 10.54 8.96
CA SER A 460 2.92 9.34 9.02
C SER A 460 4.43 9.63 9.14
N GLY A 461 4.85 10.91 9.16
CA GLY A 461 6.27 11.27 9.18
C GLY A 461 6.98 11.03 7.84
N GLY A 462 6.22 10.97 6.75
CA GLY A 462 6.73 10.85 5.37
C GLY A 462 6.89 9.42 4.87
N LYS A 463 6.83 8.40 5.73
CA LYS A 463 6.87 6.97 5.34
C LYS A 463 5.63 6.24 5.78
N ILE A 464 5.03 5.50 4.84
CA ILE A 464 3.83 4.71 5.08
C ILE A 464 4.19 3.24 4.91
N GLU A 465 3.96 2.46 5.97
CA GLU A 465 4.10 1.01 5.92
C GLU A 465 2.84 0.36 5.36
N PHE A 466 3.01 -0.39 4.28
CA PHE A 466 1.98 -1.26 3.72
C PHE A 466 2.35 -2.71 4.03
N ASN A 467 1.34 -3.55 4.25
CA ASN A 467 1.53 -4.96 4.54
C ASN A 467 0.88 -5.82 3.46
N GLN A 468 1.34 -7.07 3.31
CA GLN A 468 0.65 -8.07 2.51
C GLN A 468 -0.76 -8.32 3.06
N GLY A 469 -1.73 -8.54 2.16
CA GLY A 469 -3.10 -8.86 2.55
C GLY A 469 -3.99 -7.64 2.60
N VAL A 470 -4.88 -7.60 3.58
CA VAL A 470 -5.71 -6.43 3.88
C VAL A 470 -5.05 -5.69 5.04
N GLY A 471 -4.63 -4.46 4.79
CA GLY A 471 -4.11 -3.55 5.79
C GLY A 471 -5.06 -2.40 6.06
N MET A 472 -4.71 -1.63 7.09
CA MET A 472 -5.44 -0.45 7.52
C MET A 472 -4.44 0.67 7.81
N LEU A 473 -4.82 1.91 7.47
CA LEU A 473 -4.17 3.14 7.90
C LEU A 473 -5.22 4.15 8.35
N VAL A 474 -5.06 4.76 9.53
CA VAL A 474 -5.96 5.81 10.01
C VAL A 474 -5.27 6.75 10.99
N ALA A 475 -5.59 8.05 10.88
CA ALA A 475 -5.20 9.06 11.85
C ALA A 475 -6.38 9.36 12.77
N ILE A 476 -6.24 9.11 14.06
CA ILE A 476 -7.32 9.27 15.03
C ILE A 476 -6.79 9.72 16.39
N ASP A 477 -7.57 10.56 17.08
CA ASP A 477 -7.30 10.89 18.48
C ASP A 477 -7.59 9.68 19.38
N ALA A 478 -6.62 9.31 20.23
CA ALA A 478 -6.72 8.20 21.17
C ALA A 478 -7.98 8.26 22.06
N ALA A 479 -8.47 9.47 22.37
CA ALA A 479 -9.68 9.66 23.18
C ALA A 479 -10.95 9.10 22.51
N LYS A 480 -10.95 8.93 21.19
CA LYS A 480 -12.05 8.35 20.39
C LYS A 480 -12.03 6.82 20.34
N LEU A 481 -10.96 6.17 20.78
CA LEU A 481 -10.81 4.71 20.76
C LEU A 481 -11.40 4.01 22.01
N GLY A 482 -12.01 4.77 22.90
CA GLY A 482 -12.67 4.27 24.10
C GLY A 482 -11.77 4.24 25.34
N ASP A 483 -12.36 3.85 26.47
CA ASP A 483 -11.74 3.98 27.79
C ASP A 483 -10.62 2.97 28.04
N ALA A 484 -10.59 1.85 27.31
CA ALA A 484 -9.51 0.87 27.38
C ALA A 484 -8.18 1.46 26.87
N VAL A 485 -8.19 2.17 25.74
CA VAL A 485 -7.01 2.85 25.18
C VAL A 485 -6.50 3.97 26.10
N LYS A 486 -7.42 4.74 26.71
CA LYS A 486 -7.05 5.72 27.73
C LYS A 486 -6.44 5.08 28.98
N THR A 487 -6.93 3.88 29.34
CA THR A 487 -6.49 3.17 30.55
C THR A 487 -5.06 2.67 30.42
N VAL A 488 -4.66 2.18 29.23
CA VAL A 488 -3.26 1.82 28.95
C VAL A 488 -2.34 3.04 28.75
N GLY A 489 -2.84 4.26 28.92
CA GLY A 489 -2.03 5.48 28.93
C GLY A 489 -1.79 6.12 27.56
N ALA A 490 -2.44 5.63 26.49
CA ALA A 490 -2.37 6.25 25.17
C ALA A 490 -3.18 7.55 25.13
N SER A 491 -2.59 8.59 24.54
CA SER A 491 -3.21 9.93 24.41
C SER A 491 -2.69 10.65 23.18
N GLY A 492 -3.43 11.67 22.72
CA GLY A 492 -3.07 12.50 21.57
C GLY A 492 -3.50 11.90 20.24
N GLU A 493 -3.01 12.50 19.15
CA GLU A 493 -3.26 12.01 17.80
C GLU A 493 -2.34 10.82 17.48
N LEU A 494 -2.94 9.75 16.98
CA LEU A 494 -2.29 8.49 16.64
C LEU A 494 -2.44 8.21 15.16
N VAL A 495 -1.37 7.74 14.52
CA VAL A 495 -1.45 7.06 13.22
C VAL A 495 -1.41 5.56 13.48
N ILE A 496 -2.54 4.91 13.27
CA ILE A 496 -2.70 3.47 13.44
C ILE A 496 -2.53 2.81 12.08
N GLY A 497 -1.63 1.83 12.02
CA GLY A 497 -1.37 0.99 10.87
C GLY A 497 -1.40 -0.50 11.25
N GLY A 498 -1.66 -1.40 10.31
CA GLY A 498 -1.57 -2.83 10.58
C GLY A 498 -2.36 -3.70 9.61
N THR A 499 -2.68 -4.92 10.04
CA THR A 499 -3.37 -5.93 9.21
C THR A 499 -4.74 -6.31 9.75
N LEU A 500 -5.64 -6.61 8.82
CA LEU A 500 -6.99 -7.11 9.05
C LEU A 500 -7.17 -8.46 8.34
N GLY A 501 -7.72 -9.43 9.04
CA GLY A 501 -8.12 -10.75 8.50
C GLY A 501 -9.63 -10.97 8.67
N GLY A 502 -10.23 -11.77 7.78
CA GLY A 502 -11.67 -12.09 7.82
C GLY A 502 -12.57 -11.10 7.08
N LEU A 503 -12.08 -9.93 6.66
CA LEU A 503 -12.89 -8.87 6.03
C LEU A 503 -13.52 -9.32 4.69
N PHE A 504 -12.80 -10.14 3.92
CA PHE A 504 -13.23 -10.73 2.65
C PHE A 504 -13.30 -12.26 2.73
N GLY A 505 -13.53 -12.81 3.93
CA GLY A 505 -13.53 -14.25 4.22
C GLY A 505 -12.29 -14.72 4.98
N GLY A 506 -12.37 -15.94 5.53
CA GLY A 506 -11.36 -16.52 6.42
C GLY A 506 -11.63 -16.25 7.91
N ASP A 507 -10.71 -16.69 8.77
CA ASP A 507 -10.80 -16.44 10.21
C ASP A 507 -10.51 -14.95 10.51
N PRO A 508 -11.28 -14.32 11.42
CA PRO A 508 -11.09 -12.91 11.76
C PRO A 508 -9.77 -12.70 12.50
N LYS A 509 -8.99 -11.72 12.05
CA LYS A 509 -7.75 -11.27 12.68
C LYS A 509 -7.71 -9.75 12.70
N VAL A 510 -7.27 -9.13 13.78
CA VAL A 510 -6.93 -7.71 13.85
C VAL A 510 -5.54 -7.63 14.47
N ASP A 511 -4.65 -6.85 13.86
CA ASP A 511 -3.27 -6.70 14.31
C ASP A 511 -2.83 -5.28 13.96
N LEU A 512 -3.13 -4.32 14.84
CA LEU A 512 -2.95 -2.90 14.60
C LEU A 512 -1.96 -2.30 15.60
N PHE A 513 -1.18 -1.34 15.12
CA PHE A 513 -0.05 -0.76 15.81
C PHE A 513 -0.06 0.76 15.65
N ALA A 514 0.35 1.48 16.70
CA ALA A 514 0.61 2.91 16.60
C ALA A 514 1.73 3.33 17.54
N ALA A 515 2.69 4.11 17.03
CA ALA A 515 3.64 4.80 17.90
C ALA A 515 2.90 5.82 18.78
N LEU A 516 3.22 5.86 20.07
CA LEU A 516 2.65 6.78 21.04
C LEU A 516 3.59 7.98 21.26
N PRO A 517 3.35 9.13 20.60
CA PRO A 517 4.18 10.32 20.84
C PRO A 517 4.02 10.83 22.28
N THR A 518 2.88 10.57 22.90
CA THR A 518 2.59 10.92 24.29
C THR A 518 1.97 9.76 25.05
N PHE A 519 2.61 9.36 26.15
CA PHE A 519 2.19 8.28 27.03
C PHE A 519 2.00 8.80 28.47
N SER A 520 0.89 8.42 29.10
CA SER A 520 0.53 8.79 30.46
C SER A 520 0.66 7.60 31.41
N SER A 521 1.69 7.59 32.26
CA SER A 521 1.92 6.57 33.28
C SER A 521 1.03 6.69 34.53
N LYS A 522 -0.03 7.51 34.52
CA LYS A 522 -0.85 7.81 35.72
C LYS A 522 -1.49 6.59 36.38
N LYS A 523 -1.85 5.57 35.59
CA LYS A 523 -2.44 4.31 36.08
C LYS A 523 -1.39 3.23 36.34
N MET A 524 -0.14 3.45 35.94
CA MET A 524 0.92 2.51 36.27
C MET A 524 1.28 2.65 37.75
N PRO A 525 1.62 1.54 38.42
CA PRO A 525 2.18 1.60 39.76
C PRO A 525 3.44 2.45 39.81
N LYS A 526 3.63 3.26 40.88
CA LYS A 526 4.76 4.21 40.99
C LYS A 526 6.15 3.56 40.95
N PHE A 527 6.24 2.26 41.22
CA PHE A 527 7.48 1.48 41.17
C PHE A 527 7.86 1.05 39.75
N LEU A 528 6.97 1.22 38.75
CA LEU A 528 7.24 1.04 37.33
C LEU A 528 7.16 2.39 36.63
N LYS A 529 8.22 2.79 35.93
CA LYS A 529 8.25 4.05 35.17
C LYS A 529 8.66 3.81 33.74
N ALA A 530 7.95 4.38 32.78
CA ALA A 530 8.39 4.35 31.38
C ALA A 530 9.78 4.99 31.24
N VAL A 531 10.68 4.32 30.52
CA VAL A 531 12.02 4.82 30.21
C VAL A 531 11.91 6.07 29.32
N LYS A 532 12.68 7.11 29.63
CA LYS A 532 12.70 8.34 28.83
C LYS A 532 13.38 8.10 27.48
N GLY A 533 12.80 8.66 26.42
CA GLY A 533 13.38 8.62 25.06
C GLY A 533 13.10 7.35 24.27
N VAL A 534 12.36 6.40 24.84
CA VAL A 534 11.80 5.25 24.12
C VAL A 534 10.34 5.57 23.81
N THR A 535 9.96 5.52 22.53
CA THR A 535 8.58 5.75 22.09
C THR A 535 7.76 4.47 22.33
N PRO A 536 6.75 4.47 23.21
CA PRO A 536 5.88 3.32 23.41
C PRO A 536 5.07 3.00 22.16
N GLN A 537 4.64 1.75 22.01
CA GLN A 537 3.82 1.30 20.88
C GLN A 537 2.48 0.76 21.39
N LEU A 538 1.38 1.36 20.94
CA LEU A 538 0.04 0.81 21.12
C LEU A 538 -0.15 -0.41 20.22
N ASN A 539 -0.68 -1.49 20.76
CA ASN A 539 -1.04 -2.72 20.06
C ASN A 539 -2.53 -3.01 20.26
N LEU A 540 -3.25 -3.28 19.18
CA LEU A 540 -4.63 -3.73 19.19
C LEU A 540 -4.70 -5.06 18.44
N ALA A 541 -4.95 -6.15 19.17
CA ALA A 541 -4.94 -7.49 18.60
C ALA A 541 -6.29 -8.19 18.79
N PHE A 542 -6.72 -8.93 17.78
CA PHE A 542 -7.83 -9.87 17.86
C PHE A 542 -7.48 -11.11 17.06
N LYS A 543 -7.58 -12.30 17.65
CA LYS A 543 -7.31 -13.56 16.96
C LYS A 543 -8.12 -14.70 17.53
N LYS A 544 -8.30 -15.75 16.74
CA LYS A 544 -8.86 -17.02 17.20
C LYS A 544 -7.78 -17.81 17.94
N SER A 545 -8.10 -18.29 19.14
CA SER A 545 -7.17 -19.07 19.99
C SER A 545 -7.94 -20.10 20.80
N GLY A 546 -7.44 -21.33 20.89
CA GLY A 546 -7.94 -22.35 21.81
C GLY A 546 -9.45 -22.66 21.80
N GLY A 547 -10.13 -22.54 20.66
CA GLY A 547 -11.59 -22.74 20.54
C GLY A 547 -12.45 -21.50 20.83
N GLY A 548 -11.82 -20.35 21.13
CA GLY A 548 -12.47 -19.05 21.34
C GLY A 548 -11.76 -17.92 20.59
N PHE A 549 -11.98 -16.69 21.06
CA PHE A 549 -11.36 -15.48 20.53
C PHE A 549 -10.65 -14.72 21.65
N GLU A 550 -9.44 -14.27 21.36
CA GLU A 550 -8.63 -13.40 22.22
C GLU A 550 -8.67 -11.98 21.64
N ALA A 551 -8.77 -10.98 22.51
CA ALA A 551 -8.81 -9.57 22.14
C ALA A 551 -8.00 -8.76 23.15
N ASP A 552 -6.93 -8.15 22.68
CA ASP A 552 -5.97 -7.45 23.50
C ASP A 552 -5.86 -5.99 23.05
N ILE A 553 -5.88 -5.08 24.03
CA ILE A 553 -5.53 -3.68 23.86
C ILE A 553 -4.35 -3.45 24.80
N GLY A 554 -3.16 -3.22 24.24
CA GLY A 554 -1.97 -3.09 25.05
C GLY A 554 -1.00 -2.02 24.56
N VAL A 555 0.02 -1.75 25.36
CA VAL A 555 1.14 -0.89 25.02
C VAL A 555 2.42 -1.64 25.34
N ASP A 556 3.28 -1.77 24.35
CA ASP A 556 4.65 -2.23 24.56
C ASP A 556 5.54 -1.02 24.86
N LEU A 557 6.32 -1.11 25.93
CA LEU A 557 7.27 -0.09 26.33
C LEU A 557 8.43 -0.70 27.11
N ARG A 558 9.49 0.08 27.26
CA ARG A 558 10.54 -0.23 28.23
C ARG A 558 10.25 0.48 29.54
N THR A 559 10.31 -0.23 30.66
CA THR A 559 10.11 0.37 31.99
C THR A 559 11.33 0.19 32.89
N ASP A 560 11.54 1.17 33.75
CA ASP A 560 12.43 1.09 34.92
C ASP A 560 11.60 0.56 36.10
N LEU A 561 11.88 -0.67 36.52
CA LEU A 561 11.43 -1.25 37.77
C LEU A 561 12.33 -0.77 38.91
N LYS A 562 11.74 -0.09 39.89
CA LYS A 562 12.44 0.36 41.09
C LYS A 562 12.15 -0.57 42.27
N VAL A 563 13.19 -1.25 42.75
CA VAL A 563 13.14 -2.10 43.95
C VAL A 563 14.21 -1.66 44.93
N GLY A 564 13.80 -1.11 46.07
CA GLY A 564 14.73 -0.51 47.03
C GLY A 564 15.56 0.62 46.42
N LYS A 565 16.89 0.44 46.35
CA LYS A 565 17.84 1.38 45.75
C LYS A 565 18.18 1.06 44.29
N ASP A 566 17.83 -0.14 43.82
CA ASP A 566 18.19 -0.61 42.49
C ASP A 566 17.11 -0.20 41.48
N THR A 567 17.55 -0.05 40.22
CA THR A 567 16.67 0.24 39.08
C THR A 567 17.05 -0.69 37.96
N VAL A 568 16.06 -1.42 37.45
CA VAL A 568 16.25 -2.47 36.46
C VAL A 568 15.33 -2.21 35.28
N GLN A 569 15.85 -2.38 34.07
CA GLN A 569 15.06 -2.16 32.85
C GLN A 569 14.36 -3.44 32.42
N LEU A 570 13.06 -3.35 32.20
CA LEU A 570 12.21 -4.44 31.74
C LEU A 570 11.65 -4.09 30.36
N ASP A 571 11.66 -5.06 29.45
CA ASP A 571 10.77 -5.00 28.29
C ASP A 571 9.36 -5.38 28.78
N THR A 572 8.45 -4.42 28.67
CA THR A 572 7.17 -4.41 29.40
C THR A 572 6.00 -4.32 28.43
N ALA A 573 5.04 -5.22 28.57
CA ALA A 573 3.75 -5.18 27.89
C ALA A 573 2.66 -4.82 28.90
N VAL A 574 1.95 -3.71 28.66
CA VAL A 574 0.82 -3.27 29.50
C VAL A 574 -0.47 -3.53 28.72
N THR A 575 -1.30 -4.46 29.16
CA THR A 575 -2.59 -4.79 28.53
C THR A 575 -3.76 -4.33 29.39
N ALA A 576 -4.85 -3.90 28.75
CA ALA A 576 -6.10 -3.59 29.44
C ALA A 576 -6.88 -4.88 29.72
N VAL A 577 -7.37 -5.01 30.96
CA VAL A 577 -8.28 -6.10 31.35
C VAL A 577 -9.65 -5.50 31.64
N VAL A 578 -10.68 -5.96 30.93
CA VAL A 578 -12.05 -5.45 31.10
C VAL A 578 -12.86 -6.40 31.97
N ALA A 579 -13.25 -5.93 33.15
CA ALA A 579 -14.11 -6.62 34.10
C ALA A 579 -15.46 -5.90 34.26
N THR A 580 -16.40 -6.52 34.95
CA THR A 580 -17.70 -5.90 35.29
C THR A 580 -17.56 -4.68 36.20
N SER A 581 -16.49 -4.62 37.00
CA SER A 581 -16.15 -3.51 37.91
C SER A 581 -15.48 -2.32 37.23
N GLY A 582 -15.00 -2.47 35.98
CA GLY A 582 -14.31 -1.42 35.22
C GLY A 582 -13.15 -1.97 34.38
N VAL A 583 -12.23 -1.09 33.97
CA VAL A 583 -11.04 -1.47 33.19
C VAL A 583 -9.80 -1.40 34.08
N GLY A 584 -9.19 -2.55 34.33
CA GLY A 584 -7.90 -2.73 34.99
C GLY A 584 -6.73 -2.83 33.99
N LEU A 585 -5.52 -3.09 34.51
CA LEU A 585 -4.30 -3.33 33.75
C LEU A 585 -3.69 -4.67 34.13
N ASN A 586 -3.11 -5.36 33.16
CA ASN A 586 -2.16 -6.44 33.39
C ASN A 586 -0.82 -6.00 32.78
N ILE A 587 0.24 -6.04 33.55
CA ILE A 587 1.56 -5.57 33.17
C ILE A 587 2.51 -6.77 33.22
N GLY A 588 2.87 -7.27 32.05
CA GLY A 588 3.92 -8.27 31.89
C GLY A 588 5.27 -7.58 31.73
N GLY A 589 6.31 -8.05 32.42
CA GLY A 589 7.69 -7.59 32.22
C GLY A 589 8.63 -8.79 32.09
N SER A 590 9.68 -8.64 31.30
CA SER A 590 10.73 -9.66 31.17
C SER A 590 12.14 -9.08 31.21
N LEU A 591 13.08 -9.89 31.68
CA LEU A 591 14.51 -9.56 31.77
C LEU A 591 15.36 -10.84 31.81
N ASP A 592 16.48 -10.84 31.10
CA ASP A 592 17.38 -11.98 31.05
C ASP A 592 18.07 -12.27 32.38
N VAL A 593 18.64 -11.26 33.04
CA VAL A 593 19.34 -11.39 34.32
C VAL A 593 19.07 -10.18 35.22
N TRP A 594 18.64 -10.46 36.46
CA TRP A 594 18.54 -9.50 37.55
C TRP A 594 19.59 -9.80 38.62
N GLU A 595 20.68 -9.04 38.62
CA GLU A 595 21.70 -9.12 39.67
C GLU A 595 21.19 -8.52 40.98
N ASN A 596 21.43 -9.21 42.11
CA ASN A 596 20.98 -8.81 43.43
C ASN A 596 19.46 -8.56 43.49
N ALA A 597 18.68 -9.49 42.93
CA ALA A 597 17.23 -9.37 42.84
C ALA A 597 16.59 -9.11 44.22
N PHE A 598 15.59 -8.25 44.23
CA PHE A 598 14.94 -7.72 45.44
C PHE A 598 15.88 -6.99 46.43
N GLY A 599 17.07 -6.59 45.99
CA GLY A 599 18.08 -5.94 46.84
C GLY A 599 18.87 -6.93 47.72
N LEU A 600 18.75 -8.23 47.45
CA LEU A 600 19.46 -9.29 48.17
C LEU A 600 20.85 -9.51 47.55
N LYS A 601 21.92 -9.13 48.27
CA LYS A 601 23.29 -9.22 47.74
C LYS A 601 23.70 -10.69 47.48
N GLY A 602 24.11 -10.98 46.25
CA GLY A 602 24.50 -12.34 45.83
C GLY A 602 23.34 -13.24 45.38
N PHE A 603 22.14 -12.67 45.25
CA PHE A 603 20.95 -13.34 44.74
C PHE A 603 20.71 -12.92 43.28
N THR A 604 21.14 -13.73 42.32
CA THR A 604 20.96 -13.43 40.89
C THR A 604 19.84 -14.29 40.31
N MET A 605 18.84 -13.64 39.74
CA MET A 605 17.76 -14.31 39.01
C MET A 605 18.01 -14.23 37.50
N SER A 606 17.82 -15.32 36.79
CA SER A 606 17.78 -15.35 35.32
C SER A 606 16.37 -15.66 34.82
N GLU A 607 16.08 -15.29 33.57
CA GLU A 607 14.79 -15.50 32.90
C GLU A 607 13.62 -14.94 33.73
N VAL A 608 13.80 -13.71 34.20
CA VAL A 608 12.84 -13.05 35.08
C VAL A 608 11.60 -12.68 34.28
N ALA A 609 10.46 -13.19 34.71
CA ALA A 609 9.14 -12.75 34.28
C ALA A 609 8.44 -12.04 35.45
N MET A 610 7.77 -10.94 35.17
CA MET A 610 6.97 -10.17 36.12
C MET A 610 5.55 -10.10 35.58
N ALA A 611 4.56 -10.28 36.45
CA ALA A 611 3.16 -10.00 36.17
C ALA A 611 2.64 -9.06 37.26
N VAL A 612 2.07 -7.92 36.89
CA VAL A 612 1.42 -6.99 37.81
C VAL A 612 0.01 -6.75 37.35
N GLU A 613 -0.97 -7.08 38.18
CA GLU A 613 -2.37 -6.79 37.91
C GLU A 613 -2.79 -5.55 38.70
N VAL A 614 -3.47 -4.63 38.03
CA VAL A 614 -4.07 -3.43 38.62
C VAL A 614 -5.56 -3.50 38.37
N ASP A 615 -6.35 -3.70 39.42
CA ASP A 615 -7.80 -3.78 39.31
C ASP A 615 -8.44 -2.41 39.02
N ALA A 616 -9.71 -2.44 38.63
CA ALA A 616 -10.49 -1.24 38.36
C ALA A 616 -10.62 -0.30 39.58
N ASP A 617 -10.54 -0.85 40.80
CA ASP A 617 -10.57 -0.12 42.07
C ASP A 617 -9.16 0.34 42.52
N SER A 618 -8.14 0.14 41.68
CA SER A 618 -6.73 0.43 41.96
C SER A 618 -6.09 -0.48 43.01
N SER A 619 -6.69 -1.65 43.31
CA SER A 619 -5.95 -2.75 43.94
C SER A 619 -4.80 -3.18 43.03
N VAL A 620 -3.66 -3.59 43.61
CA VAL A 620 -2.48 -4.04 42.85
C VAL A 620 -2.02 -5.37 43.41
N SER A 621 -1.82 -6.36 42.56
CA SER A 621 -1.09 -7.59 42.86
C SER A 621 0.15 -7.67 41.98
N ALA A 622 1.26 -8.19 42.49
CA ALA A 622 2.45 -8.42 41.70
C ALA A 622 3.01 -9.80 41.97
N ALA A 623 3.45 -10.46 40.90
CA ALA A 623 4.11 -11.74 40.92
C ALA A 623 5.41 -11.67 40.11
N PHE A 624 6.46 -12.32 40.60
CA PHE A 624 7.70 -12.51 39.86
C PHE A 624 8.00 -13.99 39.75
N GLN A 625 8.50 -14.40 38.60
CA GLN A 625 9.00 -15.74 38.37
C GLN A 625 10.40 -15.67 37.78
N GLY A 626 11.27 -16.61 38.12
CA GLY A 626 12.57 -16.75 37.47
C GLY A 626 13.36 -17.93 38.02
N THR A 627 14.56 -18.12 37.49
CA THR A 627 15.47 -19.18 37.93
C THR A 627 16.62 -18.57 38.73
N VAL A 628 16.91 -19.12 39.91
CA VAL A 628 18.09 -18.74 40.70
C VAL A 628 19.07 -19.89 40.72
N THR A 629 20.35 -19.57 40.48
CA THR A 629 21.46 -20.52 40.64
C THR A 629 22.29 -20.11 41.85
N LEU A 630 22.51 -21.03 42.79
CA LEU A 630 23.38 -20.77 43.95
C LEU A 630 24.87 -20.80 43.56
N LYS A 631 25.72 -20.35 44.49
CA LYS A 631 27.19 -20.26 44.29
C LYS A 631 27.86 -21.61 44.03
N ASP A 632 27.21 -22.71 44.40
CA ASP A 632 27.67 -24.08 44.13
C ASP A 632 27.62 -24.44 42.63
N GLY A 633 26.87 -23.66 41.83
CA GLY A 633 26.72 -23.86 40.39
C GLY A 633 25.88 -25.08 40.00
N SER A 634 25.43 -25.90 40.95
CA SER A 634 24.68 -27.14 40.73
C SER A 634 23.21 -27.03 41.11
N THR A 635 22.85 -26.10 42.00
CA THR A 635 21.50 -26.04 42.55
C THR A 635 20.72 -24.87 41.95
N THR A 636 19.67 -25.20 41.19
CA THR A 636 18.78 -24.24 40.53
C THR A 636 17.38 -24.28 41.12
N PHE A 637 16.79 -23.13 41.40
CA PHE A 637 15.43 -23.00 41.93
C PHE A 637 14.54 -22.26 40.95
N THR A 638 13.32 -22.74 40.72
CA THR A 638 12.27 -21.89 40.18
C THR A 638 11.66 -21.12 41.32
N ILE A 639 11.70 -19.79 41.26
CA ILE A 639 11.15 -18.90 42.27
C ILE A 639 9.85 -18.32 41.76
N LYS A 640 8.82 -18.31 42.62
CA LYS A 640 7.61 -17.50 42.48
C LYS A 640 7.53 -16.58 43.69
N ALA A 641 7.61 -15.27 43.47
CA ALA A 641 7.42 -14.28 44.52
C ALA A 641 6.03 -13.66 44.39
N LEU A 642 5.23 -13.69 45.45
CA LEU A 642 3.93 -13.02 45.53
C LEU A 642 4.01 -11.79 46.41
N LEU A 643 3.39 -10.71 45.96
CA LEU A 643 3.49 -9.40 46.58
C LEU A 643 2.12 -8.78 46.76
N SER A 644 1.83 -8.36 48.00
CA SER A 644 0.68 -7.53 48.37
C SER A 644 1.15 -6.11 48.64
N PRO A 645 1.28 -5.24 47.62
CA PRO A 645 1.85 -3.90 47.78
C PRO A 645 1.09 -2.99 48.75
N ASP A 646 1.83 -2.39 49.69
CA ASP A 646 1.38 -1.18 50.41
C ASP A 646 1.53 0.03 49.48
N LEU A 647 0.38 0.46 48.93
CA LEU A 647 0.26 1.55 47.96
C LEU A 647 0.79 2.91 48.46
N ALA A 648 0.97 3.09 49.78
CA ALA A 648 1.43 4.34 50.37
C ALA A 648 2.97 4.54 50.30
N ALA A 649 3.77 3.47 50.20
CA ALA A 649 5.21 3.51 50.53
C ALA A 649 6.21 3.61 49.36
N LEU A 650 5.78 3.90 48.12
CA LEU A 650 6.66 4.15 46.95
C LEU A 650 7.51 2.96 46.43
N GLY A 651 7.19 1.70 46.75
CA GLY A 651 7.92 0.53 46.25
C GLY A 651 7.21 -0.79 46.49
N VAL A 652 7.76 -1.87 45.92
CA VAL A 652 7.50 -3.29 46.24
C VAL A 652 7.23 -3.46 47.74
N PRO A 653 6.20 -4.21 48.18
CA PRO A 653 5.86 -4.36 49.60
C PRO A 653 7.07 -4.80 50.43
N LYS A 654 7.10 -4.36 51.69
CA LYS A 654 8.09 -4.83 52.68
C LYS A 654 7.97 -6.34 52.94
N GLU A 655 6.81 -6.89 52.61
CA GLU A 655 6.38 -8.27 52.84
C GLU A 655 6.36 -8.99 51.49
N VAL A 656 7.30 -9.90 51.29
CA VAL A 656 7.42 -10.74 50.11
C VAL A 656 7.44 -12.18 50.57
N VAL A 657 6.58 -12.99 49.97
CA VAL A 657 6.59 -14.44 50.14
C VAL A 657 7.22 -15.02 48.88
N PHE A 658 8.30 -15.77 49.07
CA PHE A 658 8.96 -16.53 48.02
C PHE A 658 8.59 -18.00 48.16
N ASP A 659 8.12 -18.59 47.07
CA ASP A 659 7.91 -20.02 46.91
C ASP A 659 8.95 -20.53 45.90
N LEU A 660 9.81 -21.43 46.34
CA LEU A 660 10.91 -21.97 45.55
C LEU A 660 10.72 -23.48 45.39
N GLU A 661 10.83 -23.95 44.16
CA GLU A 661 10.75 -25.37 43.83
C GLU A 661 12.10 -25.89 43.32
N THR A 662 12.55 -27.03 43.84
CA THR A 662 13.74 -27.75 43.34
C THR A 662 13.57 -29.27 43.37
N ASN A 663 14.38 -29.98 42.58
CA ASN A 663 14.38 -31.44 42.58
C ASN A 663 15.18 -32.01 43.76
N GLN A 664 16.16 -31.28 44.28
CA GLN A 664 17.02 -31.73 45.38
C GLN A 664 17.71 -30.51 45.99
N ILE A 665 17.89 -30.53 47.31
CA ILE A 665 18.75 -29.58 48.00
C ILE A 665 19.38 -30.24 49.23
N SER A 666 20.67 -30.03 49.44
CA SER A 666 21.35 -30.45 50.68
C SER A 666 21.11 -29.44 51.80
N LEU A 667 21.25 -29.85 53.07
CA LEU A 667 21.20 -28.92 54.20
C LEU A 667 22.26 -27.81 54.05
N HIS A 668 23.42 -28.11 53.47
CA HIS A 668 24.42 -27.10 53.16
C HIS A 668 23.91 -26.07 52.13
N GLY A 669 23.35 -26.52 51.00
CA GLY A 669 22.75 -25.64 50.00
C GLY A 669 21.55 -24.84 50.55
N LEU A 670 20.79 -25.43 51.46
CA LEU A 670 19.71 -24.77 52.20
C LEU A 670 20.23 -23.63 53.07
N MET A 671 21.33 -23.87 53.79
CA MET A 671 21.96 -22.86 54.65
C MET A 671 22.65 -21.77 53.83
N ASP A 672 23.19 -22.08 52.65
CA ASP A 672 23.71 -21.07 51.73
C ASP A 672 22.60 -20.14 51.23
N LEU A 673 21.42 -20.70 50.91
CA LEU A 673 20.23 -19.92 50.56
C LEU A 673 19.76 -19.06 51.75
N ALA A 674 19.71 -19.64 52.96
CA ALA A 674 19.36 -18.94 54.19
C ALA A 674 20.37 -17.83 54.54
N ASP A 675 21.66 -18.04 54.28
CA ASP A 675 22.72 -17.05 54.50
C ASP A 675 22.54 -15.81 53.64
N VAL A 676 22.18 -16.01 52.37
CA VAL A 676 21.83 -14.91 51.45
C VAL A 676 20.58 -14.19 51.94
N PHE A 677 19.54 -14.92 52.32
CA PHE A 677 18.24 -14.36 52.70
C PHE A 677 18.25 -13.64 54.07
N ILE A 678 18.65 -14.34 55.14
CA ILE A 678 18.68 -13.83 56.52
C ILE A 678 19.82 -12.81 56.68
N GLY A 679 20.98 -13.06 56.05
CA GLY A 679 22.10 -12.13 56.04
C GLY A 679 21.77 -10.80 55.36
N ALA A 680 20.85 -10.77 54.38
CA ALA A 680 20.43 -9.53 53.73
C ALA A 680 19.36 -8.75 54.49
N THR A 681 18.54 -9.41 55.33
CA THR A 681 17.26 -8.84 55.80
C THR A 681 17.20 -8.50 57.30
N GLY A 682 18.19 -8.88 58.13
CA GLY A 682 18.12 -8.70 59.60
C GLY A 682 19.32 -8.02 60.28
N ASN A 683 19.15 -7.63 61.56
CA ASN A 683 20.24 -7.24 62.48
C ASN A 683 20.36 -8.19 63.70
N SER A 684 19.62 -9.31 63.68
CA SER A 684 19.63 -10.33 64.72
C SER A 684 21.03 -10.96 64.89
N ALA A 685 21.22 -11.72 65.97
CA ALA A 685 22.46 -12.50 66.15
C ALA A 685 22.66 -13.50 64.99
N THR A 686 21.58 -14.12 64.53
CA THR A 686 21.51 -15.05 63.39
C THR A 686 21.86 -14.36 62.07
N ALA A 687 21.37 -13.13 61.81
CA ALA A 687 21.77 -12.36 60.64
C ALA A 687 23.26 -11.93 60.67
N ARG A 688 23.80 -11.64 61.86
CA ARG A 688 25.25 -11.38 62.02
C ARG A 688 26.09 -12.64 61.80
N ALA A 689 25.59 -13.80 62.23
CA ALA A 689 26.21 -15.10 61.98
C ALA A 689 26.25 -15.43 60.48
N ALA A 690 25.11 -15.26 59.79
CA ALA A 690 24.99 -15.44 58.34
C ALA A 690 25.99 -14.59 57.54
N ARG A 691 26.16 -13.31 57.90
CA ARG A 691 27.15 -12.41 57.26
C ARG A 691 28.61 -12.77 57.58
N GLY A 692 28.86 -13.55 58.62
CA GLY A 692 30.17 -13.84 59.17
C GLY A 692 30.80 -15.09 58.55
N LYS A 693 30.76 -16.22 59.27
CA LYS A 693 31.31 -17.51 58.82
C LYS A 693 30.28 -18.36 58.06
N GLY A 694 29.05 -17.87 57.89
CA GLY A 694 27.89 -18.59 57.38
C GLY A 694 27.14 -19.36 58.48
N LEU A 695 25.83 -19.56 58.31
CA LEU A 695 24.96 -20.25 59.27
C LEU A 695 25.37 -21.70 59.45
N PHE A 696 25.74 -22.39 58.37
CA PHE A 696 26.16 -23.79 58.41
C PHE A 696 27.29 -24.02 59.43
N LYS A 697 28.35 -23.20 59.38
CA LYS A 697 29.48 -23.28 60.33
C LYS A 697 29.17 -22.68 61.69
N THR A 698 28.33 -21.64 61.75
CA THR A 698 28.06 -20.93 63.02
C THR A 698 27.15 -21.74 63.93
N LEU A 699 26.16 -22.42 63.35
CA LEU A 699 25.26 -23.35 64.05
C LEU A 699 25.90 -24.74 64.24
N GLN A 700 27.16 -24.92 63.81
CA GLN A 700 27.90 -26.18 63.89
C GLN A 700 27.19 -27.35 63.18
N LEU A 701 26.44 -27.05 62.11
CA LEU A 701 25.70 -28.06 61.35
C LEU A 701 26.64 -29.03 60.59
N ASP A 702 27.93 -28.69 60.49
CA ASP A 702 29.00 -29.59 60.05
C ASP A 702 29.18 -30.81 60.97
N LYS A 703 28.59 -30.80 62.17
CA LYS A 703 28.58 -31.95 63.08
C LYS A 703 27.41 -32.90 62.87
N LEU A 704 26.42 -32.53 62.05
CA LEU A 704 25.33 -33.41 61.66
C LEU A 704 25.75 -34.27 60.46
N PRO A 705 25.10 -35.43 60.24
CA PRO A 705 25.31 -36.22 59.03
C PRO A 705 24.89 -35.47 57.76
N ASP A 706 25.24 -35.99 56.59
CA ASP A 706 24.80 -35.47 55.31
C ASP A 706 23.29 -35.60 55.18
N ILE A 707 22.63 -34.46 55.02
CA ILE A 707 21.17 -34.33 54.95
C ILE A 707 20.80 -33.75 53.59
N GLU A 708 19.89 -34.42 52.89
CA GLU A 708 19.32 -33.98 51.63
C GLU A 708 17.79 -34.00 51.65
N PHE A 709 17.19 -33.09 50.90
CA PHE A 709 15.76 -33.04 50.67
C PHE A 709 15.49 -33.42 49.22
N LEU A 710 14.54 -34.34 49.02
CA LEU A 710 14.15 -34.93 47.75
C LEU A 710 12.64 -34.75 47.50
N PRO A 711 12.17 -34.99 46.26
CA PRO A 711 10.76 -34.94 45.94
C PRO A 711 9.99 -35.96 46.78
N TYR A 712 8.78 -35.61 47.19
CA TYR A 712 7.91 -36.43 48.04
C TYR A 712 6.59 -36.73 47.34
N LYS A 713 5.79 -37.65 47.89
CA LYS A 713 4.43 -37.88 47.41
C LYS A 713 3.45 -37.23 48.36
N ASN A 714 2.56 -36.41 47.85
CA ASN A 714 1.50 -35.80 48.65
C ASN A 714 0.45 -36.84 49.08
N ASP A 715 -0.53 -36.43 49.89
CA ASP A 715 -1.65 -37.27 50.37
C ASP A 715 -2.50 -37.89 49.25
N LYS A 716 -2.36 -37.41 48.01
CA LYS A 716 -3.04 -37.92 46.81
C LYS A 716 -2.16 -38.87 45.98
N GLY A 717 -0.92 -39.11 46.40
CA GLY A 717 0.05 -39.99 45.75
C GLY A 717 0.79 -39.37 44.57
N GLU A 718 0.66 -38.05 44.35
CA GLU A 718 1.32 -37.31 43.28
C GLU A 718 2.73 -36.90 43.71
N LEU A 719 3.71 -37.00 42.81
CA LEU A 719 5.10 -36.62 43.10
C LEU A 719 5.25 -35.09 43.08
N GLU A 720 5.58 -34.50 44.22
CA GLU A 720 5.84 -33.07 44.39
C GLU A 720 7.33 -32.83 44.59
N LYS A 721 7.83 -31.73 44.01
CA LYS A 721 9.21 -31.25 44.19
C LYS A 721 9.45 -30.80 45.63
N VAL A 722 10.71 -30.59 46.00
CA VAL A 722 11.04 -29.94 47.27
C VAL A 722 10.55 -28.49 47.19
N GLN A 723 9.73 -28.09 48.16
CA GLN A 723 9.20 -26.73 48.27
C GLN A 723 9.91 -26.00 49.39
N ILE A 724 10.37 -24.79 49.11
CA ILE A 724 11.04 -23.92 50.06
C ILE A 724 10.31 -22.59 50.07
N TYR A 725 9.94 -22.16 51.26
CA TYR A 725 9.22 -20.93 51.48
C TYR A 725 10.08 -19.92 52.24
N MET A 726 10.10 -18.68 51.79
CA MET A 726 10.80 -17.60 52.49
C MET A 726 9.89 -16.40 52.66
N ALA A 727 9.80 -15.88 53.89
CA ALA A 727 9.02 -14.71 54.22
C ALA A 727 9.93 -13.59 54.74
N THR A 728 9.78 -12.38 54.21
CA THR A 728 10.53 -11.19 54.71
C THR A 728 9.95 -10.69 56.03
N PRO A 729 10.71 -9.97 56.87
CA PRO A 729 10.22 -9.49 58.16
C PRO A 729 8.95 -8.65 58.04
N GLY A 730 7.89 -9.10 58.72
CA GLY A 730 6.54 -8.51 58.70
C GLY A 730 5.50 -9.33 57.95
N ALA A 731 5.91 -10.24 57.07
CA ALA A 731 5.00 -11.13 56.35
C ALA A 731 4.48 -12.23 57.27
N THR A 732 3.20 -12.59 57.12
CA THR A 732 2.58 -13.72 57.80
C THR A 732 1.97 -14.67 56.78
N ASP A 733 2.36 -15.95 56.81
CA ASP A 733 1.70 -16.99 56.03
C ASP A 733 1.03 -18.02 56.96
N PRO A 734 -0.33 -18.03 57.05
CA PRO A 734 -1.07 -18.96 57.88
C PRO A 734 -0.96 -20.42 57.46
N GLN A 735 -0.64 -20.72 56.20
CA GLN A 735 -0.51 -22.10 55.72
C GLN A 735 0.83 -22.72 56.16
N LEU A 736 1.81 -21.88 56.46
CA LEU A 736 3.19 -22.28 56.76
C LEU A 736 3.63 -21.96 58.18
N ASP A 737 2.74 -21.38 59.00
CA ASP A 737 2.98 -20.95 60.38
C ASP A 737 4.16 -19.95 60.52
N ILE A 738 4.52 -19.23 59.47
CA ILE A 738 5.61 -18.25 59.53
C ILE A 738 5.03 -16.88 59.96
N ASP A 739 5.39 -16.44 61.18
CA ASP A 739 5.09 -15.11 61.72
C ASP A 739 6.38 -14.27 61.78
N GLY A 740 6.58 -13.40 60.78
CA GLY A 740 7.80 -12.58 60.63
C GLY A 740 8.83 -13.17 59.67
N MET A 741 10.11 -12.83 59.86
CA MET A 741 11.18 -13.36 59.00
C MET A 741 11.34 -14.86 59.27
N GLY A 742 11.11 -15.68 58.26
CA GLY A 742 11.21 -17.12 58.41
C GLY A 742 11.47 -17.84 57.11
N PHE A 743 11.97 -19.04 57.25
CA PHE A 743 12.33 -19.95 56.17
C PHE A 743 11.69 -21.30 56.47
N GLY A 744 10.95 -21.86 55.52
CA GLY A 744 10.31 -23.16 55.61
C GLY A 744 10.77 -24.06 54.48
N ILE A 745 10.90 -25.36 54.72
CA ILE A 745 11.12 -26.36 53.68
C ILE A 745 10.21 -27.55 53.93
N GLU A 746 9.62 -28.07 52.85
CA GLU A 746 8.86 -29.32 52.85
C GLU A 746 9.44 -30.26 51.80
N GLY A 747 9.78 -31.48 52.23
CA GLY A 747 10.38 -32.47 51.36
C GLY A 747 10.57 -33.82 52.02
N ARG A 748 11.00 -34.79 51.22
CA ARG A 748 11.43 -36.09 51.70
C ARG A 748 12.89 -35.97 52.16
N LEU A 749 13.11 -36.20 53.45
CA LEU A 749 14.42 -36.14 54.09
C LEU A 749 15.20 -37.44 53.85
N GLN A 750 16.40 -37.29 53.31
CA GLN A 750 17.40 -38.34 53.16
C GLN A 750 18.58 -38.02 54.09
N ILE A 751 19.04 -39.00 54.86
CA ILE A 751 20.23 -38.88 55.73
C ILE A 751 21.22 -39.94 55.29
N GLU A 752 22.46 -39.57 54.97
CA GLU A 752 23.51 -40.49 54.49
C GLU A 752 23.03 -41.39 53.34
N GLY A 753 22.31 -40.79 52.38
CA GLY A 753 21.77 -41.51 51.22
C GLY A 753 20.57 -42.43 51.51
N LYS A 754 20.02 -42.44 52.73
CA LYS A 754 18.84 -43.26 53.09
C LYS A 754 17.61 -42.39 53.32
N ASP A 755 16.48 -42.77 52.72
CA ASP A 755 15.19 -42.11 52.95
C ASP A 755 14.74 -42.33 54.40
N ILE A 756 14.47 -41.26 55.15
CA ILE A 756 14.13 -41.34 56.59
C ILE A 756 12.71 -40.87 56.86
N ALA A 757 12.34 -39.67 56.41
CA ALA A 757 11.09 -39.01 56.80
C ALA A 757 10.54 -38.12 55.69
N GLN A 758 9.27 -37.76 55.76
CA GLN A 758 8.76 -36.54 55.17
C GLN A 758 8.83 -35.47 56.26
N ALA A 759 9.64 -34.45 56.04
CA ALA A 759 9.95 -33.46 57.08
C ALA A 759 9.54 -32.06 56.63
N LYS A 760 9.02 -31.29 57.58
CA LYS A 760 8.94 -29.84 57.48
C LYS A 760 10.01 -29.25 58.38
N ALA A 761 10.91 -28.44 57.82
CA ALA A 761 11.87 -27.70 58.62
C ALA A 761 11.52 -26.22 58.60
N LYS A 762 11.69 -25.56 59.74
CA LYS A 762 11.47 -24.14 59.91
C LYS A 762 12.70 -23.51 60.54
N LEU A 763 13.19 -22.45 59.92
CA LEU A 763 14.23 -21.60 60.46
C LEU A 763 13.61 -20.25 60.80
N THR A 764 13.70 -19.88 62.07
CA THR A 764 13.24 -18.60 62.61
C THR A 764 14.43 -17.70 62.93
N GLU A 765 14.18 -16.47 63.41
CA GLU A 765 15.27 -15.57 63.81
C GLU A 765 16.15 -16.11 64.97
N SER A 766 15.68 -17.11 65.72
CA SER A 766 16.33 -17.60 66.96
C SER A 766 16.64 -19.10 66.98
N SER A 767 15.95 -19.92 66.18
CA SER A 767 16.09 -21.37 66.19
C SER A 767 15.91 -21.94 64.78
N PHE A 768 16.58 -23.06 64.53
CA PHE A 768 16.28 -23.98 63.45
C PHE A 768 15.61 -25.19 64.06
N ASP A 769 14.35 -25.43 63.70
CA ASP A 769 13.52 -26.51 64.25
C ASP A 769 13.04 -27.41 63.11
N PHE A 770 13.14 -28.72 63.30
CA PHE A 770 12.61 -29.74 62.40
C PHE A 770 11.50 -30.53 63.07
N ASP A 771 10.36 -30.65 62.39
CA ASP A 771 9.31 -31.58 62.75
C ASP A 771 8.95 -32.41 61.52
N GLY A 772 9.00 -33.75 61.63
CA GLY A 772 8.76 -34.63 60.48
C GLY A 772 8.04 -35.92 60.84
N GLU A 773 7.20 -36.39 59.92
CA GLU A 773 6.58 -37.71 59.97
C GLU A 773 7.53 -38.73 59.34
N ILE A 774 7.85 -39.77 60.11
CA ILE A 774 8.88 -40.74 59.73
C ILE A 774 8.29 -41.82 58.82
N LEU A 775 8.91 -42.01 57.67
CA LEU A 775 8.48 -42.95 56.63
C LEU A 775 9.19 -44.31 56.73
N ILE A 776 10.24 -44.41 57.55
CA ILE A 776 10.94 -45.67 57.80
C ILE A 776 10.21 -46.50 58.87
N HIS A 777 9.76 -47.69 58.47
CA HIS A 777 9.23 -48.71 59.39
C HIS A 777 10.29 -49.73 59.83
N GLN A 778 11.51 -49.61 59.28
CA GLN A 778 12.62 -50.49 59.59
C GLN A 778 13.96 -49.76 59.44
N LEU A 779 14.79 -49.78 60.48
CA LEU A 779 16.16 -49.26 60.48
C LEU A 779 17.12 -50.40 60.86
N GLY A 780 17.85 -50.93 59.88
CA GLY A 780 18.65 -52.15 60.07
C GLY A 780 17.77 -53.34 60.52
N PRO A 781 18.09 -54.00 61.64
CA PRO A 781 17.27 -55.10 62.17
C PRO A 781 16.03 -54.64 62.96
N LEU A 782 15.89 -53.35 63.26
CA LEU A 782 14.84 -52.82 64.12
C LEU A 782 13.59 -52.49 63.32
N LYS A 783 12.43 -53.01 63.73
CA LYS A 783 11.12 -52.51 63.27
C LYS A 783 10.70 -51.35 64.13
N ILE A 784 10.41 -50.22 63.49
CA ILE A 784 10.13 -48.94 64.16
C ILE A 784 8.65 -48.57 63.99
N LYS A 785 8.01 -48.11 65.06
CA LYS A 785 6.63 -47.60 65.13
C LYS A 785 6.61 -46.25 65.86
N ASN A 786 5.55 -45.46 65.65
CA ASN A 786 5.32 -44.17 66.33
C ASN A 786 6.54 -43.23 66.34
N ALA A 787 7.31 -43.24 65.27
CA ALA A 787 8.56 -42.52 65.20
C ALA A 787 8.31 -41.03 64.95
N LYS A 788 8.93 -40.19 65.76
CA LYS A 788 8.97 -38.73 65.62
C LYS A 788 10.41 -38.28 65.43
N LEU A 789 10.62 -37.49 64.39
CA LEU A 789 11.90 -36.83 64.14
C LEU A 789 11.89 -35.52 64.92
N ASP A 790 12.95 -35.27 65.69
CA ASP A 790 13.19 -34.02 66.39
C ASP A 790 14.64 -33.61 66.11
N ALA A 791 14.81 -32.42 65.53
CA ALA A 791 16.13 -31.85 65.32
C ALA A 791 16.09 -30.36 65.55
N ALA A 792 17.05 -29.85 66.31
CA ALA A 792 17.17 -28.43 66.56
C ALA A 792 18.61 -27.96 66.46
N ALA A 793 18.79 -26.72 66.03
CA ALA A 793 20.06 -26.01 66.11
C ALA A 793 19.80 -24.56 66.52
N SER A 794 20.59 -24.03 67.46
CA SER A 794 20.48 -22.64 67.88
C SER A 794 21.86 -22.04 68.16
N LEU A 795 21.92 -20.72 68.38
CA LEU A 795 23.17 -20.06 68.79
C LEU A 795 23.56 -20.36 70.25
N SER A 796 22.64 -20.88 71.06
CA SER A 796 22.82 -21.16 72.48
C SER A 796 23.02 -22.64 72.81
N GLU A 797 22.61 -23.55 71.91
CA GLU A 797 22.63 -25.00 72.14
C GLU A 797 23.31 -25.71 70.94
N LEU A 798 23.98 -26.83 71.21
CA LEU A 798 24.61 -27.63 70.16
C LEU A 798 23.52 -28.27 69.28
N PRO A 799 23.77 -28.38 67.96
CA PRO A 799 22.81 -29.01 67.07
C PRO A 799 22.64 -30.48 67.42
N PHE A 800 21.41 -30.96 67.32
CA PHE A 800 21.09 -32.36 67.51
C PHE A 800 20.08 -32.84 66.47
N LEU A 801 20.13 -34.13 66.17
CA LEU A 801 19.19 -34.82 65.29
C LEU A 801 18.87 -36.16 65.93
N HIS A 802 17.61 -36.33 66.32
CA HIS A 802 17.16 -37.48 67.08
C HIS A 802 15.85 -38.05 66.53
N ILE A 803 15.72 -39.37 66.55
CA ILE A 803 14.45 -40.05 66.30
C ILE A 803 13.98 -40.68 67.61
N ALA A 804 12.84 -40.22 68.12
CA ALA A 804 12.14 -40.89 69.21
C ALA A 804 11.11 -41.85 68.62
N ALA A 805 11.21 -43.14 68.91
CA ALA A 805 10.32 -44.12 68.31
C ALA A 805 10.12 -45.36 69.20
N ASP A 806 9.11 -46.17 68.90
CA ASP A 806 8.94 -47.48 69.50
C ASP A 806 9.60 -48.54 68.60
N ALA A 807 10.59 -49.27 69.10
CA ALA A 807 11.20 -50.39 68.40
C ALA A 807 10.72 -51.74 68.94
N VAL A 808 10.47 -52.69 68.03
CA VAL A 808 10.21 -54.09 68.41
C VAL A 808 11.54 -54.82 68.50
N LEU A 809 12.01 -55.08 69.72
CA LEU A 809 13.22 -55.83 69.99
C LEU A 809 12.86 -57.15 70.68
N LEU A 810 13.25 -58.28 70.06
CA LEU A 810 12.93 -59.63 70.55
C LEU A 810 11.43 -59.87 70.83
N GLY A 811 10.54 -59.15 70.12
CA GLY A 811 9.09 -59.26 70.26
C GLY A 811 8.46 -58.34 71.30
N VAL A 812 9.23 -57.47 71.96
CA VAL A 812 8.74 -56.46 72.91
C VAL A 812 8.88 -55.06 72.31
N GLU A 813 7.83 -54.25 72.40
CA GLU A 813 7.85 -52.84 71.98
C GLU A 813 8.47 -51.98 73.09
N GLN A 814 9.50 -51.19 72.74
CA GLN A 814 10.18 -50.28 73.67
C GLN A 814 10.46 -48.93 73.03
N ALA A 815 10.31 -47.86 73.81
CA ALA A 815 10.71 -46.54 73.39
C ALA A 815 12.24 -46.47 73.27
N ILE A 816 12.72 -46.09 72.09
CA ILE A 816 14.12 -45.86 71.76
C ILE A 816 14.32 -44.42 71.32
N LYS A 817 15.53 -43.91 71.59
CA LYS A 817 16.05 -42.66 71.02
C LYS A 817 17.25 -43.00 70.15
N ILE A 818 17.20 -42.57 68.89
CA ILE A 818 18.27 -42.76 67.93
C ILE A 818 18.91 -41.40 67.72
N ASP A 819 20.18 -41.27 68.09
CA ASP A 819 20.97 -40.05 67.95
C ASP A 819 21.82 -40.12 66.67
N PHE A 820 21.72 -39.08 65.85
CA PHE A 820 22.50 -38.94 64.62
C PHE A 820 23.59 -37.88 64.81
N SER A 821 24.80 -38.22 64.36
CA SER A 821 25.94 -37.31 64.28
C SER A 821 26.77 -37.61 63.05
N SER A 822 27.63 -36.68 62.64
CA SER A 822 28.57 -36.83 61.52
C SER A 822 29.49 -38.05 61.65
N GLU A 823 29.82 -38.49 62.87
CA GLU A 823 30.74 -39.61 63.09
C GLU A 823 30.01 -40.95 63.31
N LYS A 824 28.79 -40.89 63.86
CA LYS A 824 28.05 -42.09 64.27
C LYS A 824 26.53 -41.91 64.29
N ILE A 825 25.83 -43.01 63.99
CA ILE A 825 24.41 -43.20 64.31
C ILE A 825 24.35 -44.14 65.51
N GLY A 826 23.88 -43.65 66.65
CA GLY A 826 23.82 -44.41 67.89
C GLY A 826 22.39 -44.56 68.38
N PHE A 827 22.04 -45.70 68.96
CA PHE A 827 20.91 -45.76 69.89
C PHE A 827 21.33 -46.47 71.16
N GLU A 828 20.80 -46.00 72.28
CA GLU A 828 20.97 -46.63 73.57
C GLU A 828 19.60 -46.98 74.14
N LEU A 829 19.45 -48.24 74.53
CA LEU A 829 18.26 -48.77 75.18
C LEU A 829 18.70 -49.42 76.49
N SER A 830 18.31 -48.83 77.62
CA SER A 830 18.53 -49.39 78.96
C SER A 830 17.18 -49.82 79.52
N ASP A 831 16.91 -51.13 79.58
CA ASP A 831 15.65 -51.64 80.13
C ASP A 831 15.83 -52.68 81.25
N LYS A 832 14.89 -52.66 82.21
CA LYS A 832 14.86 -53.57 83.35
C LYS A 832 13.83 -54.67 83.12
N PHE A 833 14.31 -55.86 82.80
CA PHE A 833 13.47 -57.06 82.70
C PHE A 833 13.11 -57.59 84.10
N GLY A 834 12.19 -56.90 84.78
CA GLY A 834 11.77 -57.21 86.15
C GLY A 834 12.90 -57.05 87.18
N GLN A 835 12.99 -57.98 88.15
CA GLN A 835 14.13 -58.04 89.10
C GLN A 835 15.31 -58.90 88.59
N ALA A 836 15.22 -59.48 87.39
CA ALA A 836 16.14 -60.52 86.94
C ALA A 836 17.47 -59.97 86.41
N PHE A 837 17.44 -58.93 85.57
CA PHE A 837 18.61 -58.20 85.09
C PHE A 837 18.21 -56.87 84.43
N THR A 838 19.16 -55.95 84.32
CA THR A 838 19.08 -54.77 83.45
C THR A 838 19.81 -55.10 82.15
N SER A 839 19.20 -54.78 81.01
CA SER A 839 19.78 -54.96 79.68
C SER A 839 20.07 -53.59 79.10
N ASP A 840 21.36 -53.31 78.89
CA ASP A 840 21.82 -52.15 78.15
C ASP A 840 22.19 -52.61 76.73
N ILE A 841 21.43 -52.14 75.76
CA ILE A 841 21.65 -52.41 74.34
C ILE A 841 22.02 -51.08 73.71
N SER A 842 23.30 -50.92 73.44
CA SER A 842 23.80 -49.87 72.56
C SER A 842 24.10 -50.48 71.19
N ALA A 843 23.62 -49.87 70.13
CA ALA A 843 24.18 -50.11 68.81
C ALA A 843 24.68 -48.80 68.24
N GLU A 844 25.88 -48.85 67.68
CA GLU A 844 26.51 -47.75 66.98
C GLU A 844 26.86 -48.22 65.56
N ALA A 845 26.53 -47.41 64.58
CA ALA A 845 27.04 -47.53 63.22
C ALA A 845 27.96 -46.34 62.97
N SER A 846 29.23 -46.61 62.63
CA SER A 846 30.13 -45.60 62.11
C SER A 846 29.69 -45.20 60.71
N VAL A 847 29.66 -43.90 60.44
CA VAL A 847 29.52 -43.39 59.08
C VAL A 847 30.93 -43.51 58.46
N GLU A 848 31.17 -44.57 57.68
CA GLU A 848 32.41 -44.64 56.90
C GLU A 848 32.33 -43.59 55.79
N ASP A 849 33.32 -42.69 55.77
CA ASP A 849 33.54 -41.72 54.68
C ASP A 849 33.55 -42.48 53.34
N PRO A 850 32.73 -42.10 52.34
CA PRO A 850 32.60 -42.83 51.07
C PRO A 850 33.90 -43.11 50.31
#